data_AF-A0A1C4TWY5-F1
#
_entry.id   AF-A0A1C4TWY5-F1
#
_cell.length_a   1.000
_cell.length_b   1.000
_cell.length_c   1.000
_cell.angle_alpha   90.00
_cell.angle_beta   90.00
_cell.angle_gamma   90.00
#
_symmetry.space_group_name_H-M   'P 1'
#
loop_
_entity.id
_entity.type
_entity.pdbx_description
1 polymer ?
#
loop_
_entity_poly.entity_id
_entity_poly.type
_entity_poly.pdbx_seq_one_letter_code
_entity_poly.pdbx_strand_id
1 'polypeptide(L)'
;MASIDDAASVDAGTSRRRSRLRGGLVTVGTVAALVAALGLTLLGRGAAEDALASFDASSWLWSSARGELARVNGITARVDTRKEVPGARQHPVQVTQTDRLLILRDLESGQVSALDLATLQITATTPTTPGLGVNVVLHDDAAFVVDAVRGVVRQLDPRSLVPVGDPVLFPPGITAGAFDGRGRLWIAVPTEGTVSAVTAAALPSGPVSGAADGRGPQRVETHPVAEPHHELTLSTLDDGVAVLDRTTGTLVTVRAGQTRRTVLGAAAGGALPARTSGPVVPVTIGGDRQVLAVGDGRVVTRFVVPGSGDRVGPAVAWAGRFYCADGVTGTVYAFDGGGRLVETIRPGRAAGPWELEVRENHLFINAPGSATARVVDDTHRVRTVDKYANDVLGGDPPPDPPPPPPPPKPRVGKPGAPRQVTATAGDARARVAWQPAAANGTAVLRYVVEGAGQRHEVGANQRAVEITELNNGATYTFSVHAVNAKGDGPARRSNPVTPTSAVPDPPTEVTALARADGTVLVRWPAADGQGNRIARYVVTATSAGANAPVGESRRTELVVPAGELTYGTQYAFTVTSVNDRGAASAASPVSATVVPFAAPGQPVDLRAVTVADRPGTIAMQWSPAAANGRPVSRYRVDVGGRTSEVTDTATTVSGLDDGQNVLVRVKAVNEAGPGPEASVTARTVAVPRVTVTGSSAEATSVTVTFTVDAGGGKPTCTAATGGRTATGSCASLRVTGLSPGTAYTVTVTASNAAGQGTATRAQGTDPLYGVATCVNGPDGDQRTYCNSDVDGRNGNEVFAVPRQDDDEQVGWARPGTRLRTYCRRQGENVDSWIYNNQKQSTWWVRVDYQGRNYIPWAWLNLAGGDDIAVLPTC
;
A
#
# COMPACT_ATOMS: atom_id res chain seq x y z
N MET A 1 31.38 -18.79 -81.42
CA MET A 1 32.71 -19.37 -81.15
C MET A 1 33.35 -18.60 -80.01
N ALA A 2 33.45 -19.17 -78.81
CA ALA A 2 32.85 -20.42 -78.36
C ALA A 2 32.90 -20.42 -76.83
N SER A 3 31.84 -20.69 -76.06
CA SER A 3 30.43 -20.98 -76.38
C SER A 3 29.62 -20.62 -75.09
N ILE A 4 28.46 -19.94 -75.12
CA ILE A 4 27.10 -20.49 -75.47
C ILE A 4 26.71 -21.54 -74.41
N ASP A 5 25.59 -21.52 -73.69
CA ASP A 5 24.26 -20.87 -73.80
C ASP A 5 23.68 -20.76 -72.38
N ASP A 6 22.89 -19.77 -71.99
CA ASP A 6 21.61 -19.27 -72.50
C ASP A 6 20.39 -20.20 -72.27
N ALA A 7 19.46 -19.63 -71.51
CA ALA A 7 18.01 -19.65 -71.69
C ALA A 7 17.15 -20.93 -71.53
N ALA A 8 15.92 -20.61 -71.11
CA ALA A 8 14.66 -21.31 -71.33
C ALA A 8 14.39 -22.52 -70.42
N SER A 9 13.18 -22.78 -69.92
CA SER A 9 11.87 -22.12 -70.00
C SER A 9 10.96 -22.95 -69.08
N VAL A 10 10.13 -22.32 -68.24
CA VAL A 10 8.66 -22.25 -68.36
C VAL A 10 7.90 -23.57 -68.07
N ASP A 11 6.85 -23.40 -67.26
CA ASP A 11 5.67 -24.22 -67.05
C ASP A 11 5.75 -25.52 -66.23
N ALA A 12 5.16 -25.45 -65.03
CA ALA A 12 3.84 -26.05 -64.76
C ALA A 12 3.36 -25.44 -63.43
N GLY A 13 2.16 -24.89 -63.34
CA GLY A 13 0.92 -25.63 -63.51
C GLY A 13 0.22 -25.67 -62.15
N THR A 14 -0.85 -24.91 -62.05
CA THR A 14 -1.64 -24.65 -60.86
C THR A 14 -2.44 -25.87 -60.39
N SER A 15 -2.73 -25.85 -59.09
CA SER A 15 -4.05 -26.14 -58.50
C SER A 15 -4.30 -27.47 -57.77
N ARG A 16 -4.80 -27.26 -56.53
CA ARG A 16 -5.97 -27.88 -55.88
C ARG A 16 -5.86 -29.29 -55.27
N ARG A 17 -5.82 -29.23 -53.93
CA ARG A 17 -6.89 -29.61 -52.97
C ARG A 17 -7.43 -31.06 -52.97
N ARG A 18 -7.46 -31.56 -51.71
CA ARG A 18 -8.43 -32.49 -51.07
C ARG A 18 -8.32 -33.94 -51.53
N SER A 19 -8.49 -34.96 -50.69
CA SER A 19 -8.74 -35.13 -49.25
C SER A 19 -8.89 -36.64 -49.02
N ARG A 20 -8.81 -37.10 -47.75
CA ARG A 20 -9.45 -38.31 -47.19
C ARG A 20 -8.77 -39.65 -47.59
N LEU A 21 -8.68 -40.71 -46.80
CA LEU A 21 -9.36 -41.16 -45.57
C LEU A 21 -8.56 -42.37 -44.98
N ARG A 22 -8.41 -42.37 -43.65
CA ARG A 22 -8.59 -43.49 -42.67
C ARG A 22 -7.89 -44.87 -42.76
N GLY A 23 -7.48 -45.29 -41.55
CA GLY A 23 -7.39 -46.69 -41.04
C GLY A 23 -5.95 -47.18 -40.89
N GLY A 24 -5.46 -47.75 -39.80
CA GLY A 24 -6.02 -48.17 -38.51
C GLY A 24 -5.00 -49.06 -37.78
N LEU A 25 -4.93 -48.91 -36.46
CA LEU A 25 -4.43 -49.83 -35.41
C LEU A 25 -2.98 -50.37 -35.36
N VAL A 26 -2.25 -49.84 -34.37
CA VAL A 26 -1.61 -50.49 -33.20
C VAL A 26 -0.78 -51.77 -33.42
N THR A 27 0.52 -51.68 -33.11
CA THR A 27 1.24 -52.70 -32.32
C THR A 27 2.53 -52.15 -31.67
N VAL A 28 2.48 -52.03 -30.35
CA VAL A 28 3.53 -52.30 -29.33
C VAL A 28 4.98 -52.00 -29.68
N GLY A 29 5.55 -50.99 -29.01
CA GLY A 29 6.99 -50.69 -28.98
C GLY A 29 7.38 -49.75 -27.83
N THR A 30 6.97 -50.08 -26.59
CA THR A 30 7.12 -49.21 -25.40
C THR A 30 7.92 -49.83 -24.24
N VAL A 31 8.91 -50.71 -24.47
CA VAL A 31 9.68 -51.29 -23.34
C VAL A 31 11.21 -51.28 -23.51
N ALA A 32 11.79 -50.72 -24.58
CA ALA A 32 13.25 -50.70 -24.76
C ALA A 32 13.93 -49.31 -24.69
N ALA A 33 13.18 -48.21 -24.55
CA ALA A 33 13.77 -46.85 -24.48
C ALA A 33 13.86 -46.27 -23.05
N LEU A 34 13.24 -46.92 -22.05
CA LEU A 34 13.20 -46.44 -20.66
C LEU A 34 14.38 -46.92 -19.79
N VAL A 35 15.25 -47.79 -20.31
CA VAL A 35 16.44 -48.28 -19.59
C VAL A 35 17.74 -47.58 -20.05
N ALA A 36 17.74 -46.86 -21.18
CA ALA A 36 18.89 -46.06 -21.62
C ALA A 36 18.90 -44.62 -21.05
N ALA A 37 17.75 -44.09 -20.60
CA ALA A 37 17.63 -42.74 -20.03
C ALA A 37 17.98 -42.67 -18.52
N LEU A 38 18.09 -43.82 -17.83
CA LEU A 38 18.46 -43.89 -16.40
C LEU A 38 19.96 -44.19 -16.17
N GLY A 39 20.74 -44.45 -17.22
CA GLY A 39 22.17 -44.79 -17.11
C GLY A 39 23.15 -43.62 -17.29
N LEU A 40 22.69 -42.46 -17.77
CA LEU A 40 23.55 -41.32 -18.12
C LEU A 40 23.53 -40.16 -17.12
N THR A 41 22.80 -40.29 -16.00
CA THR A 41 22.79 -39.30 -14.91
C THR A 41 23.90 -39.49 -13.88
N LEU A 42 24.81 -40.46 -14.07
CA LEU A 42 25.87 -40.79 -13.09
C LEU A 42 27.31 -40.44 -13.50
N LEU A 43 27.52 -39.81 -14.65
CA LEU A 43 28.86 -39.30 -15.01
C LEU A 43 28.74 -37.90 -15.59
N GLY A 44 29.12 -36.91 -14.78
CA GLY A 44 29.09 -35.50 -15.15
C GLY A 44 29.90 -35.22 -16.41
N ARG A 45 29.17 -34.87 -17.49
CA ARG A 45 29.60 -34.01 -18.60
C ARG A 45 28.44 -33.92 -19.60
N GLY A 46 28.03 -32.69 -19.92
CA GLY A 46 27.09 -32.41 -21.02
C GLY A 46 25.83 -31.62 -20.68
N ALA A 47 25.90 -30.65 -19.76
CA ALA A 47 24.90 -29.57 -19.68
C ALA A 47 25.22 -28.48 -20.71
N ALA A 48 25.17 -28.85 -21.99
CA ALA A 48 25.21 -27.93 -23.11
C ALA A 48 24.65 -28.73 -24.28
N GLU A 49 23.35 -28.53 -24.56
CA GLU A 49 22.70 -28.66 -25.87
C GLU A 49 21.16 -28.81 -25.84
N ASP A 50 20.49 -28.43 -24.73
CA ASP A 50 19.03 -28.15 -24.74
C ASP A 50 18.69 -26.71 -24.26
N ALA A 51 19.67 -25.80 -24.26
CA ALA A 51 19.52 -24.40 -23.82
C ALA A 51 19.45 -23.39 -24.99
N LEU A 52 18.77 -23.77 -26.09
CA LEU A 52 18.51 -22.88 -27.23
C LEU A 52 17.00 -22.84 -27.53
N ALA A 53 16.23 -22.40 -26.54
CA ALA A 53 14.87 -21.88 -26.71
C ALA A 53 14.74 -20.56 -25.92
N SER A 54 14.86 -19.45 -26.66
CA SER A 54 14.54 -18.05 -26.36
C SER A 54 15.13 -17.38 -25.10
N PHE A 55 16.21 -16.62 -25.29
CA PHE A 55 16.53 -15.46 -24.44
C PHE A 55 15.55 -14.29 -24.65
N ASP A 56 14.70 -14.36 -25.68
CA ASP A 56 13.65 -13.40 -25.99
C ASP A 56 12.45 -13.60 -25.03
N ALA A 57 11.93 -12.51 -24.47
CA ALA A 57 10.83 -12.40 -23.50
C ALA A 57 11.21 -12.38 -22.00
N SER A 58 12.24 -11.64 -21.55
CA SER A 58 12.46 -11.40 -20.11
C SER A 58 12.60 -9.91 -19.73
N SER A 59 12.17 -9.55 -18.52
CA SER A 59 12.30 -8.19 -17.95
C SER A 59 12.79 -8.25 -16.50
N TRP A 60 13.64 -7.31 -16.11
CA TRP A 60 14.12 -7.13 -14.75
C TRP A 60 13.25 -6.17 -13.97
N LEU A 61 12.62 -6.66 -12.91
CA LEU A 61 11.67 -5.90 -12.10
C LEU A 61 12.27 -5.56 -10.73
N TRP A 62 12.14 -4.30 -10.30
CA TRP A 62 12.61 -3.84 -9.00
C TRP A 62 11.67 -4.22 -7.84
N SER A 63 12.27 -4.49 -6.68
CA SER A 63 11.60 -4.56 -5.37
C SER A 63 12.24 -3.57 -4.40
N SER A 64 11.54 -2.49 -4.07
CA SER A 64 12.01 -1.54 -3.05
C SER A 64 11.99 -2.17 -1.65
N ALA A 65 11.02 -3.05 -1.37
CA ALA A 65 10.90 -3.70 -0.07
C ALA A 65 12.11 -4.62 0.25
N ARG A 66 12.67 -5.28 -0.76
CA ARG A 66 13.85 -6.15 -0.60
C ARG A 66 15.17 -5.50 -1.00
N GLY A 67 15.15 -4.43 -1.81
CA GLY A 67 16.38 -3.91 -2.41
C GLY A 67 16.93 -4.85 -3.49
N GLU A 68 16.05 -5.54 -4.22
CA GLU A 68 16.41 -6.62 -5.14
C GLU A 68 15.80 -6.44 -6.54
N LEU A 69 16.52 -6.90 -7.56
CA LEU A 69 16.02 -7.09 -8.92
C LEU A 69 15.62 -8.54 -9.13
N ALA A 70 14.45 -8.77 -9.72
CA ALA A 70 13.98 -10.09 -10.13
C ALA A 70 13.89 -10.16 -11.66
N ARG A 71 14.61 -11.10 -12.28
CA ARG A 71 14.47 -11.38 -13.72
C ARG A 71 13.23 -12.24 -13.92
N VAL A 72 12.23 -11.69 -14.58
CA VAL A 72 10.95 -12.35 -14.85
C VAL A 72 10.91 -12.81 -16.29
N ASN A 73 10.64 -14.10 -16.49
CA ASN A 73 10.38 -14.70 -17.78
C ASN A 73 8.93 -14.45 -18.20
N GLY A 74 8.73 -13.83 -19.36
CA GLY A 74 7.44 -13.45 -19.90
C GLY A 74 6.60 -14.65 -20.34
N ILE A 75 7.24 -15.71 -20.83
CA ILE A 75 6.56 -16.93 -21.30
C ILE A 75 6.08 -17.77 -20.12
N THR A 76 6.92 -17.96 -19.10
CA THR A 76 6.59 -18.83 -17.96
C THR A 76 5.94 -18.07 -16.80
N ALA A 77 6.05 -16.74 -16.77
CA ALA A 77 5.68 -15.88 -15.65
C ALA A 77 6.36 -16.29 -14.33
N ARG A 78 7.61 -16.75 -14.40
CA ARG A 78 8.44 -17.13 -13.25
C ARG A 78 9.67 -16.25 -13.13
N VAL A 79 10.22 -16.21 -11.93
CA VAL A 79 11.50 -15.56 -11.65
C VAL A 79 12.61 -16.56 -11.94
N ASP A 80 13.49 -16.22 -12.88
CA ASP A 80 14.62 -17.06 -13.26
C ASP A 80 15.83 -16.82 -12.34
N THR A 81 16.04 -15.56 -11.94
CA THR A 81 17.15 -15.16 -11.08
C THR A 81 16.84 -13.86 -10.33
N ARG A 82 17.57 -13.63 -9.24
CA ARG A 82 17.51 -12.39 -8.45
C ARG A 82 18.89 -11.83 -8.18
N LYS A 83 18.97 -10.51 -8.08
CA LYS A 83 20.18 -9.78 -7.71
C LYS A 83 19.86 -8.73 -6.66
N GLU A 84 20.47 -8.85 -5.49
CA GLU A 84 20.46 -7.79 -4.49
C GLU A 84 21.28 -6.60 -4.98
N VAL A 85 20.76 -5.39 -4.74
CA VAL A 85 21.44 -4.12 -4.99
C VAL A 85 21.86 -3.55 -3.64
N PRO A 86 23.16 -3.61 -3.30
CA PRO A 86 23.64 -3.21 -1.97
C PRO A 86 23.24 -1.77 -1.62
N GLY A 87 22.74 -1.58 -0.40
CA GLY A 87 22.41 -0.24 0.12
C GLY A 87 21.15 0.40 -0.46
N ALA A 88 20.40 -0.28 -1.35
CA ALA A 88 19.20 0.26 -2.00
C ALA A 88 17.88 -0.25 -1.39
N ARG A 89 17.91 -0.89 -0.22
CA ARG A 89 16.69 -1.36 0.45
C ARG A 89 15.84 -0.17 0.89
N GLN A 90 14.54 -0.22 0.60
CA GLN A 90 13.58 0.89 0.75
C GLN A 90 13.85 2.10 -0.16
N HIS A 91 14.88 2.06 -1.00
CA HIS A 91 15.14 3.15 -1.94
C HIS A 91 14.30 2.96 -3.22
N PRO A 92 13.77 4.06 -3.77
CA PRO A 92 13.24 4.06 -5.11
C PRO A 92 14.40 3.99 -6.12
N VAL A 93 14.41 2.97 -6.99
CA VAL A 93 15.46 2.75 -7.99
C VAL A 93 14.82 2.75 -9.37
N GLN A 94 15.39 3.55 -10.27
CA GLN A 94 15.10 3.46 -11.70
C GLN A 94 15.91 2.29 -12.30
N VAL A 95 15.21 1.41 -13.01
CA VAL A 95 15.82 0.31 -13.76
C VAL A 95 15.71 0.62 -15.25
N THR A 96 16.85 0.71 -15.93
CA THR A 96 16.92 0.90 -17.38
C THR A 96 17.63 -0.29 -17.99
N GLN A 97 16.98 -0.96 -18.95
CA GLN A 97 17.39 -2.30 -19.39
C GLN A 97 17.46 -2.45 -20.92
N THR A 98 18.45 -3.20 -21.38
CA THR A 98 18.59 -3.76 -22.74
C THR A 98 18.82 -5.27 -22.65
N ASP A 99 19.00 -5.93 -23.79
CA ASP A 99 19.27 -7.37 -23.83
C ASP A 99 20.64 -7.74 -23.24
N ARG A 100 21.56 -6.77 -23.13
CA ARG A 100 22.94 -6.99 -22.67
C ARG A 100 23.31 -6.31 -21.37
N LEU A 101 22.68 -5.16 -21.07
CA LEU A 101 23.09 -4.29 -19.97
C LEU A 101 21.90 -3.80 -19.15
N LEU A 102 22.14 -3.68 -17.85
CA LEU A 102 21.27 -2.99 -16.90
C LEU A 102 21.98 -1.77 -16.35
N ILE A 103 21.28 -0.63 -16.32
CA ILE A 103 21.71 0.54 -15.56
C ILE A 103 20.67 0.82 -14.48
N LEU A 104 21.15 0.89 -13.25
CA LEU A 104 20.36 1.14 -12.06
C LEU A 104 20.68 2.53 -11.55
N ARG A 105 19.66 3.35 -11.32
CA ARG A 105 19.82 4.64 -10.67
C ARG A 105 19.04 4.67 -9.37
N ASP A 106 19.76 4.71 -8.26
CA ASP A 106 19.17 4.97 -6.95
C ASP A 106 18.76 6.45 -6.89
N LEU A 107 17.46 6.70 -6.78
CA LEU A 107 16.90 8.04 -6.77
C LEU A 107 17.15 8.76 -5.44
N GLU A 108 17.44 8.04 -4.35
CA GLU A 108 17.73 8.59 -3.03
C GLU A 108 19.20 9.00 -2.92
N SER A 109 20.14 8.12 -3.30
CA SER A 109 21.58 8.42 -3.23
C SER A 109 22.12 9.14 -4.46
N GLY A 110 21.39 9.08 -5.59
CA GLY A 110 21.86 9.54 -6.89
C GLY A 110 22.90 8.62 -7.53
N GLN A 111 23.23 7.47 -6.93
CA GLN A 111 24.20 6.54 -7.48
C GLN A 111 23.65 5.86 -8.74
N VAL A 112 24.43 5.87 -9.81
CA VAL A 112 24.18 5.11 -11.03
C VAL A 112 25.13 3.93 -11.05
N SER A 113 24.63 2.72 -11.28
CA SER A 113 25.39 1.47 -11.31
C SER A 113 25.12 0.72 -12.62
N ALA A 114 26.18 0.30 -13.30
CA ALA A 114 26.08 -0.58 -14.45
C ALA A 114 26.20 -2.03 -13.97
N LEU A 115 25.25 -2.87 -14.38
CA LEU A 115 25.19 -4.29 -14.06
C LEU A 115 25.28 -5.09 -15.36
N ASP A 116 26.31 -5.93 -15.45
CA ASP A 116 26.51 -6.84 -16.57
C ASP A 116 25.60 -8.06 -16.42
N LEU A 117 24.79 -8.36 -17.44
CA LEU A 117 23.79 -9.42 -17.38
C LEU A 117 24.36 -10.83 -17.47
N ALA A 118 25.58 -10.99 -18.00
CA ALA A 118 26.23 -12.30 -18.11
C ALA A 118 26.86 -12.73 -16.78
N THR A 119 27.41 -11.78 -16.03
CA THR A 119 28.10 -12.03 -14.75
C THR A 119 27.26 -11.70 -13.52
N LEU A 120 26.19 -10.90 -13.68
CA LEU A 120 25.41 -10.31 -12.60
C LEU A 120 26.26 -9.53 -11.59
N GLN A 121 27.35 -8.92 -12.07
CA GLN A 121 28.24 -8.07 -11.28
C GLN A 121 28.09 -6.61 -11.64
N ILE A 122 28.16 -5.75 -10.63
CA ILE A 122 28.24 -4.30 -10.86
C ILE A 122 29.64 -4.02 -11.43
N THR A 123 29.69 -3.54 -12.67
CA THR A 123 30.94 -3.32 -13.41
C THR A 123 31.45 -1.90 -13.24
N ALA A 124 30.56 -0.93 -13.02
CA ALA A 124 30.91 0.46 -12.78
C ALA A 124 29.85 1.17 -11.94
N THR A 125 30.26 2.23 -11.24
CA THR A 125 29.33 3.16 -10.59
C THR A 125 29.77 4.60 -10.81
N THR A 126 28.82 5.51 -10.93
CA THR A 126 29.07 6.96 -10.98
C THR A 126 28.01 7.72 -10.18
N PRO A 127 28.37 8.75 -9.41
CA PRO A 127 27.38 9.58 -8.73
C PRO A 127 26.67 10.52 -9.72
N THR A 128 25.39 10.76 -9.47
CA THR A 128 24.59 11.83 -10.07
C THR A 128 23.86 12.61 -8.97
N THR A 129 23.21 13.72 -9.33
CA THR A 129 22.37 14.43 -8.36
C THR A 129 21.22 13.52 -7.89
N PRO A 130 20.95 13.36 -6.58
CA PRO A 130 19.75 12.68 -6.07
C PRO A 130 18.42 13.29 -6.55
N GLY A 131 17.36 12.47 -6.61
CA GLY A 131 15.99 12.88 -6.94
C GLY A 131 15.55 12.61 -8.39
N LEU A 132 14.34 13.05 -8.73
CA LEU A 132 13.65 12.75 -10.00
C LEU A 132 14.08 13.62 -11.19
N GLY A 133 14.91 14.64 -10.98
CA GLY A 133 15.32 15.58 -12.03
C GLY A 133 16.42 15.07 -12.97
N VAL A 134 16.99 13.90 -12.68
CA VAL A 134 17.98 13.24 -13.54
C VAL A 134 17.42 11.89 -13.99
N ASN A 135 17.46 11.61 -15.28
CA ASN A 135 17.02 10.36 -15.87
C ASN A 135 18.21 9.64 -16.52
N VAL A 136 18.27 8.31 -16.41
CA VAL A 136 19.21 7.49 -17.18
C VAL A 136 18.45 6.70 -18.23
N VAL A 137 18.80 6.92 -19.49
CA VAL A 137 18.22 6.21 -20.64
C VAL A 137 19.27 5.37 -21.33
N LEU A 138 18.85 4.23 -21.86
CA LEU A 138 19.71 3.24 -22.49
C LEU A 138 19.01 2.74 -23.76
N HIS A 139 19.77 2.58 -24.84
CA HIS A 139 19.35 1.92 -26.06
C HIS A 139 20.58 1.29 -26.70
N ASP A 140 20.52 -0.02 -26.96
CA ASP A 140 21.66 -0.82 -27.42
C ASP A 140 22.93 -0.57 -26.57
N ASP A 141 24.00 -0.09 -27.21
CA ASP A 141 25.28 0.24 -26.58
C ASP A 141 25.40 1.74 -26.20
N ALA A 142 24.30 2.51 -26.18
CA ALA A 142 24.31 3.94 -25.85
C ALA A 142 23.54 4.24 -24.56
N ALA A 143 24.21 4.84 -23.57
CA ALA A 143 23.58 5.37 -22.37
C ALA A 143 23.66 6.90 -22.32
N PHE A 144 22.63 7.54 -21.79
CA PHE A 144 22.64 8.97 -21.50
C PHE A 144 22.15 9.25 -20.09
N VAL A 145 22.82 10.19 -19.44
CA VAL A 145 22.32 10.89 -18.26
C VAL A 145 21.71 12.21 -18.72
N VAL A 146 20.41 12.36 -18.48
CA VAL A 146 19.63 13.57 -18.79
C VAL A 146 19.35 14.30 -17.48
N ASP A 147 20.10 15.37 -17.19
CA ASP A 147 19.79 16.32 -16.11
C ASP A 147 18.74 17.30 -16.64
N ALA A 148 17.47 16.96 -16.39
CA ALA A 148 16.32 17.68 -16.91
C ALA A 148 16.20 19.09 -16.31
N VAL A 149 16.67 19.25 -15.07
CA VAL A 149 16.62 20.54 -14.37
C VAL A 149 17.66 21.50 -14.94
N ARG A 150 18.90 21.04 -15.16
CA ARG A 150 19.97 21.88 -15.70
C ARG A 150 20.02 21.95 -17.23
N GLY A 151 19.30 21.08 -17.94
CA GLY A 151 19.32 21.02 -19.40
C GLY A 151 20.57 20.33 -19.97
N VAL A 152 21.16 19.38 -19.23
CA VAL A 152 22.40 18.70 -19.66
C VAL A 152 22.09 17.28 -20.12
N VAL A 153 22.44 16.96 -21.36
CA VAL A 153 22.30 15.61 -21.93
C VAL A 153 23.70 15.04 -22.20
N ARG A 154 24.14 14.13 -21.34
CA ARG A 154 25.50 13.57 -21.37
C ARG A 154 25.48 12.10 -21.74
N GLN A 155 26.20 11.74 -22.80
CA GLN A 155 26.41 10.35 -23.15
C GLN A 155 27.43 9.71 -22.19
N LEU A 156 27.15 8.47 -21.79
CA LEU A 156 28.06 7.59 -21.06
C LEU A 156 28.33 6.34 -21.90
N ASP A 157 29.52 5.78 -21.76
CA ASP A 157 29.73 4.36 -22.06
C ASP A 157 28.95 3.54 -21.03
N PRO A 158 27.97 2.72 -21.44
CA PRO A 158 27.11 1.99 -20.51
C PRO A 158 27.83 0.92 -19.68
N ARG A 159 29.04 0.51 -20.07
CA ARG A 159 29.83 -0.50 -19.32
C ARG A 159 30.72 0.12 -18.26
N SER A 160 31.40 1.22 -18.60
CA SER A 160 32.35 1.90 -17.71
C SER A 160 31.73 3.10 -16.97
N LEU A 161 30.57 3.58 -17.41
CA LEU A 161 29.91 4.83 -16.97
C LEU A 161 30.78 6.08 -17.13
N VAL A 162 31.81 6.02 -17.97
CA VAL A 162 32.67 7.16 -18.29
C VAL A 162 31.99 8.06 -19.34
N PRO A 163 32.01 9.39 -19.18
CA PRO A 163 31.48 10.32 -20.18
C PRO A 163 32.12 10.19 -21.56
N VAL A 164 31.30 10.29 -22.60
CA VAL A 164 31.73 10.25 -24.00
C VAL A 164 31.55 11.63 -24.63
N GLY A 165 32.68 12.33 -24.84
CA GLY A 165 32.72 13.67 -25.42
C GLY A 165 31.98 14.74 -24.61
N ASP A 166 31.77 15.90 -25.23
CA ASP A 166 31.03 17.00 -24.63
C ASP A 166 29.51 16.74 -24.63
N PRO A 167 28.78 17.13 -23.57
CA PRO A 167 27.34 16.96 -23.51
C PRO A 167 26.60 17.90 -24.48
N VAL A 168 25.39 17.51 -24.88
CA VAL A 168 24.46 18.43 -25.55
C VAL A 168 23.79 19.28 -24.47
N LEU A 169 23.87 20.61 -24.64
CA LEU A 169 23.27 21.58 -23.73
C LEU A 169 21.96 22.13 -24.28
N PHE A 170 20.96 22.18 -23.42
CA PHE A 170 19.65 22.81 -23.63
C PHE A 170 19.42 23.89 -22.57
N PRO A 171 18.48 24.81 -22.78
CA PRO A 171 18.01 25.67 -21.70
C PRO A 171 17.51 24.86 -20.49
N PRO A 172 17.67 25.35 -19.25
CA PRO A 172 17.21 24.66 -18.05
C PRO A 172 15.70 24.36 -18.06
N GLY A 173 15.32 23.18 -17.54
CA GLY A 173 13.93 22.73 -17.48
C GLY A 173 13.45 21.98 -18.73
N ILE A 174 14.30 21.14 -19.32
CA ILE A 174 13.87 20.17 -20.35
C ILE A 174 12.99 19.08 -19.72
N THR A 175 12.26 18.35 -20.57
CA THR A 175 11.55 17.13 -20.14
C THR A 175 12.47 15.92 -20.29
N ALA A 176 12.31 14.92 -19.42
CA ALA A 176 13.04 13.66 -19.53
C ALA A 176 12.82 13.02 -20.91
N GLY A 177 13.92 12.59 -21.55
CA GLY A 177 13.89 11.96 -22.86
C GLY A 177 13.76 10.45 -22.81
N ALA A 178 13.50 9.84 -23.96
CA ALA A 178 13.61 8.41 -24.20
C ALA A 178 14.07 8.17 -25.65
N PHE A 179 14.50 6.93 -25.94
CA PHE A 179 14.87 6.53 -27.29
C PHE A 179 13.65 6.08 -28.11
N ASP A 180 13.58 6.51 -29.37
CA ASP A 180 12.68 5.90 -30.35
C ASP A 180 13.19 4.52 -30.80
N GLY A 181 12.38 3.80 -31.60
CA GLY A 181 12.77 2.48 -32.11
C GLY A 181 13.97 2.49 -33.08
N ARG A 182 14.48 3.66 -33.48
CA ARG A 182 15.69 3.82 -34.30
C ARG A 182 16.92 4.27 -33.50
N GLY A 183 16.81 4.37 -32.18
CA GLY A 183 17.91 4.77 -31.33
C GLY A 183 18.21 6.26 -31.30
N ARG A 184 17.24 7.12 -31.66
CA ARG A 184 17.33 8.57 -31.44
C ARG A 184 16.74 8.94 -30.09
N LEU A 185 17.50 9.66 -29.27
CA LEU A 185 17.03 10.19 -27.99
C LEU A 185 16.23 11.47 -28.23
N TRP A 186 14.95 11.48 -27.91
CA TRP A 186 14.09 12.66 -28.08
C TRP A 186 13.97 13.45 -26.77
N ILE A 187 14.24 14.76 -26.84
CA ILE A 187 14.20 15.72 -25.73
C ILE A 187 13.18 16.81 -26.05
N ALA A 188 12.18 17.02 -25.20
CA ALA A 188 11.31 18.20 -25.30
C ALA A 188 11.93 19.37 -24.53
N VAL A 189 11.85 20.57 -25.12
CA VAL A 189 12.43 21.80 -24.60
C VAL A 189 11.31 22.82 -24.41
N PRO A 190 10.57 22.77 -23.28
CA PRO A 190 9.43 23.65 -23.00
C PRO A 190 9.74 25.13 -23.21
N THR A 191 10.90 25.61 -22.77
CA THR A 191 11.30 27.02 -22.89
C THR A 191 11.34 27.53 -24.32
N GLU A 192 11.51 26.64 -25.30
CA GLU A 192 11.57 26.99 -26.72
C GLU A 192 10.31 26.52 -27.48
N GLY A 193 9.47 25.68 -26.87
CA GLY A 193 8.33 25.06 -27.57
C GLY A 193 8.76 24.00 -28.59
N THR A 194 9.95 23.43 -28.45
CA THR A 194 10.55 22.50 -29.44
C THR A 194 10.71 21.08 -28.89
N VAL A 195 10.91 20.12 -29.81
CA VAL A 195 11.43 18.79 -29.50
C VAL A 195 12.64 18.52 -30.38
N SER A 196 13.70 17.97 -29.80
CA SER A 196 14.97 17.71 -30.48
C SER A 196 15.39 16.25 -30.38
N ALA A 197 15.91 15.69 -31.47
CA ALA A 197 16.53 14.37 -31.49
C ALA A 197 18.04 14.49 -31.28
N VAL A 198 18.59 13.63 -30.43
CA VAL A 198 20.01 13.49 -30.13
C VAL A 198 20.46 12.09 -30.50
N THR A 199 21.56 11.97 -31.24
CA THR A 199 22.20 10.69 -31.58
C THR A 199 23.47 10.49 -30.76
N ALA A 200 23.70 9.26 -30.36
CA ALA A 200 24.93 8.84 -29.69
C ALA A 200 26.14 8.99 -30.62
N ALA A 201 27.26 9.42 -30.06
CA ALA A 201 28.56 9.25 -30.68
C ALA A 201 29.02 7.79 -30.61
N ALA A 202 29.89 7.39 -31.54
CA ALA A 202 30.51 6.09 -31.52
C ALA A 202 31.37 5.92 -30.25
N LEU A 203 31.23 4.78 -29.57
CA LEU A 203 32.07 4.44 -28.44
C LEU A 203 33.51 4.19 -28.90
N PRO A 204 34.53 4.66 -28.14
CA PRO A 204 35.92 4.37 -28.45
C PRO A 204 36.20 2.86 -28.27
N SER A 205 36.94 2.27 -29.20
CA SER A 205 37.33 0.86 -29.19
C SER A 205 38.51 0.53 -28.24
N GLY A 206 38.95 1.49 -27.41
CA GLY A 206 40.02 1.34 -26.42
C GLY A 206 40.08 2.51 -25.42
N PRO A 207 40.88 2.41 -24.33
CA PRO A 207 40.98 3.44 -23.30
C PRO A 207 41.61 4.72 -23.87
N VAL A 208 40.88 5.84 -23.82
CA VAL A 208 41.33 7.12 -24.39
C VAL A 208 41.94 7.99 -23.29
N SER A 209 43.22 8.36 -23.45
CA SER A 209 43.86 9.44 -22.70
C SER A 209 43.89 10.71 -23.55
N GLY A 210 43.24 11.79 -23.10
CA GLY A 210 43.36 13.13 -23.70
C GLY A 210 42.18 13.56 -24.58
N ALA A 211 42.00 14.89 -24.67
CA ALA A 211 40.83 15.60 -25.18
C ALA A 211 40.35 15.11 -26.56
N ALA A 212 39.04 14.88 -26.66
CA ALA A 212 38.37 14.29 -27.80
C ALA A 212 38.27 15.25 -29.00
N ASP A 213 38.65 14.78 -30.18
CA ASP A 213 38.23 15.31 -31.47
C ASP A 213 36.70 15.25 -31.59
N GLY A 214 35.93 16.26 -31.17
CA GLY A 214 34.54 16.50 -31.61
C GLY A 214 33.49 15.35 -31.58
N ARG A 215 33.78 14.22 -30.94
CA ARG A 215 32.99 12.95 -30.94
C ARG A 215 32.01 12.89 -29.76
N GLY A 216 31.37 14.00 -29.41
CA GLY A 216 30.26 14.02 -28.45
C GLY A 216 28.94 13.67 -29.12
N PRO A 217 27.89 13.34 -28.34
CA PRO A 217 26.54 13.21 -28.86
C PRO A 217 26.12 14.46 -29.65
N GLN A 218 25.29 14.27 -30.67
CA GLN A 218 24.92 15.35 -31.60
C GLN A 218 23.40 15.55 -31.65
N ARG A 219 22.97 16.82 -31.63
CA ARG A 219 21.59 17.20 -31.93
C ARG A 219 21.38 17.17 -33.45
N VAL A 220 20.54 16.26 -33.93
CA VAL A 220 20.39 15.98 -35.37
C VAL A 220 19.11 16.53 -35.98
N GLU A 221 18.04 16.68 -35.17
CA GLU A 221 16.75 17.20 -35.64
C GLU A 221 16.13 18.07 -34.52
N THR A 222 15.44 19.15 -34.90
CA THR A 222 14.66 19.99 -33.98
C THR A 222 13.37 20.42 -34.68
N HIS A 223 12.22 20.23 -34.01
CA HIS A 223 10.91 20.55 -34.55
C HIS A 223 10.12 21.45 -33.59
N PRO A 224 9.45 22.51 -34.10
CA PRO A 224 8.52 23.31 -33.30
C PRO A 224 7.23 22.53 -33.07
N VAL A 225 6.89 22.30 -31.81
CA VAL A 225 5.72 21.50 -31.39
C VAL A 225 4.68 22.32 -30.63
N ALA A 226 5.09 23.42 -30.00
CA ALA A 226 4.22 24.34 -29.29
C ALA A 226 4.83 25.76 -29.28
N GLU A 227 4.13 26.72 -28.68
CA GLU A 227 4.72 28.02 -28.37
C GLU A 227 5.72 27.91 -27.19
N PRO A 228 6.71 28.81 -27.10
CA PRO A 228 7.67 28.85 -25.99
C PRO A 228 7.01 28.88 -24.60
N HIS A 229 7.63 28.16 -23.68
CA HIS A 229 7.22 27.93 -22.30
C HIS A 229 5.91 27.13 -22.12
N HIS A 230 5.31 26.59 -23.19
CA HIS A 230 4.21 25.64 -23.04
C HIS A 230 4.68 24.39 -22.30
N GLU A 231 3.78 23.79 -21.53
CA GLU A 231 4.07 22.56 -20.82
C GLU A 231 4.03 21.36 -21.77
N LEU A 232 5.16 20.67 -21.91
CA LEU A 232 5.34 19.56 -22.85
C LEU A 232 5.59 18.24 -22.10
N THR A 233 4.87 17.20 -22.51
CA THR A 233 5.21 15.81 -22.20
C THR A 233 5.38 15.03 -23.50
N LEU A 234 6.22 14.00 -23.49
CA LEU A 234 6.55 13.23 -24.69
C LEU A 234 6.36 11.73 -24.49
N SER A 235 6.04 11.04 -25.57
CA SER A 235 6.09 9.58 -25.72
C SER A 235 6.93 9.26 -26.94
N THR A 236 7.92 8.39 -26.78
CA THR A 236 8.67 7.87 -27.93
C THR A 236 7.85 6.88 -28.72
N LEU A 237 8.01 6.90 -30.04
CA LEU A 237 7.29 6.02 -30.95
C LEU A 237 8.28 5.00 -31.53
N ASP A 238 7.78 4.00 -32.26
CA ASP A 238 8.65 3.07 -33.01
C ASP A 238 9.54 3.80 -34.03
N ASP A 239 9.03 4.92 -34.57
CA ASP A 239 9.80 5.88 -35.36
C ASP A 239 9.34 7.29 -34.98
N GLY A 240 10.21 8.04 -34.32
CA GLY A 240 9.98 9.43 -33.92
C GLY A 240 9.35 9.60 -32.54
N VAL A 241 8.59 10.68 -32.36
CA VAL A 241 8.09 11.11 -31.04
C VAL A 241 6.68 11.69 -31.14
N ALA A 242 5.87 11.52 -30.09
CA ALA A 242 4.63 12.25 -29.87
C ALA A 242 4.82 13.21 -28.70
N VAL A 243 4.52 14.48 -28.91
CA VAL A 243 4.61 15.54 -27.89
C VAL A 243 3.20 16.08 -27.63
N LEU A 244 2.77 15.99 -26.39
CA LEU A 244 1.52 16.60 -25.93
C LEU A 244 1.85 17.96 -25.34
N ASP A 245 1.35 18.99 -26.00
CA ASP A 245 1.20 20.32 -25.43
C ASP A 245 0.03 20.30 -24.44
N ARG A 246 0.37 20.22 -23.14
CA ARG A 246 -0.61 20.20 -22.03
C ARG A 246 -1.25 21.57 -21.80
N THR A 247 -0.70 22.63 -22.40
CA THR A 247 -1.25 23.99 -22.34
C THR A 247 -2.44 24.15 -23.28
N THR A 248 -2.31 23.73 -24.54
CA THR A 248 -3.39 23.86 -25.52
C THR A 248 -4.21 22.58 -25.69
N GLY A 249 -3.76 21.46 -25.13
CA GLY A 249 -4.35 20.14 -25.38
C GLY A 249 -4.10 19.68 -26.82
N THR A 250 -2.94 19.99 -27.39
CA THR A 250 -2.58 19.62 -28.77
C THR A 250 -1.54 18.51 -28.76
N LEU A 251 -1.80 17.42 -29.46
CA LEU A 251 -0.81 16.37 -29.69
C LEU A 251 -0.11 16.60 -31.02
N VAL A 252 1.22 16.67 -31.00
CA VAL A 252 2.06 16.77 -32.19
C VAL A 252 2.89 15.50 -32.33
N THR A 253 2.73 14.78 -33.44
CA THR A 253 3.60 13.64 -33.76
C THR A 253 4.66 14.07 -34.76
N VAL A 254 5.90 13.66 -34.53
CA VAL A 254 7.03 13.81 -35.44
C VAL A 254 7.41 12.41 -35.90
N ARG A 255 7.23 12.10 -37.18
CA ARG A 255 7.63 10.81 -37.78
C ARG A 255 8.30 11.06 -39.12
N ALA A 256 9.46 10.45 -39.36
CA ALA A 256 10.24 10.65 -40.59
C ALA A 256 10.40 12.14 -40.98
N GLY A 257 10.67 13.01 -40.00
CA GLY A 257 10.81 14.46 -40.18
C GLY A 257 9.51 15.25 -40.41
N GLN A 258 8.35 14.57 -40.52
CA GLN A 258 7.05 15.22 -40.72
C GLN A 258 6.31 15.43 -39.40
N THR A 259 5.81 16.64 -39.19
CA THR A 259 5.00 17.02 -38.02
C THR A 259 3.51 16.93 -38.33
N ARG A 260 2.72 16.27 -37.47
CA ARG A 260 1.26 16.23 -37.58
C ARG A 260 0.62 16.68 -36.27
N ARG A 261 -0.23 17.71 -36.33
CA ARG A 261 -0.91 18.30 -35.16
C ARG A 261 -2.35 17.82 -35.04
N THR A 262 -2.76 17.48 -33.82
CA THR A 262 -4.12 17.06 -33.47
C THR A 262 -4.62 17.84 -32.27
N VAL A 263 -5.65 18.67 -32.44
CA VAL A 263 -6.28 19.39 -31.33
C VAL A 263 -7.22 18.45 -30.58
N LEU A 264 -6.98 18.26 -29.28
CA LEU A 264 -7.77 17.35 -28.44
C LEU A 264 -8.82 18.08 -27.58
N GLY A 265 -8.79 19.41 -27.58
CA GLY A 265 -9.73 20.26 -26.82
C GLY A 265 -9.46 20.19 -25.32
N ALA A 266 -10.19 19.31 -24.60
CA ALA A 266 -10.16 19.21 -23.13
C ALA A 266 -8.94 18.46 -22.56
N ALA A 267 -7.94 18.11 -23.36
CA ALA A 267 -6.75 17.37 -22.91
C ALA A 267 -5.69 18.25 -22.21
N ALA A 268 -6.06 19.46 -21.78
CA ALA A 268 -5.19 20.29 -20.96
C ALA A 268 -4.85 19.53 -19.66
N GLY A 269 -3.56 19.23 -19.47
CA GLY A 269 -3.11 18.38 -18.36
C GLY A 269 -3.11 16.86 -18.62
N GLY A 270 -3.26 16.39 -19.87
CA GLY A 270 -3.12 14.97 -20.21
C GLY A 270 -1.71 14.40 -19.96
N ALA A 271 -1.60 13.08 -19.88
CA ALA A 271 -0.37 12.32 -19.68
C ALA A 271 -0.16 11.31 -20.82
N LEU A 272 1.11 11.11 -21.18
CA LEU A 272 1.56 10.15 -22.18
C LEU A 272 2.34 9.01 -21.50
N PRO A 273 2.30 7.77 -22.02
CA PRO A 273 3.25 6.74 -21.61
C PRO A 273 4.67 7.11 -22.08
N ALA A 274 5.71 6.55 -21.45
CA ALA A 274 7.10 6.84 -21.83
C ALA A 274 7.41 6.41 -23.29
N ARG A 275 6.80 5.30 -23.72
CA ARG A 275 6.87 4.77 -25.07
C ARG A 275 5.49 4.31 -25.52
N THR A 276 5.18 4.54 -26.79
CA THR A 276 3.97 4.03 -27.46
C THR A 276 4.39 3.14 -28.61
N SER A 277 3.96 1.88 -28.54
CA SER A 277 4.12 0.93 -29.63
C SER A 277 2.89 0.94 -30.54
N GLY A 278 3.11 0.90 -31.85
CA GLY A 278 2.05 0.90 -32.84
C GLY A 278 1.56 2.29 -33.28
N PRO A 279 0.47 2.34 -34.06
CA PRO A 279 0.07 3.54 -34.79
C PRO A 279 -0.74 4.55 -33.97
N VAL A 280 -1.24 4.16 -32.80
CA VAL A 280 -2.17 4.95 -32.00
C VAL A 280 -1.52 5.40 -30.70
N VAL A 281 -1.50 6.71 -30.45
CA VAL A 281 -0.96 7.33 -29.25
C VAL A 281 -2.07 7.55 -28.23
N PRO A 282 -2.05 6.85 -27.08
CA PRO A 282 -3.01 7.08 -26.02
C PRO A 282 -2.63 8.31 -25.19
N VAL A 283 -3.61 9.19 -24.95
CA VAL A 283 -3.49 10.36 -24.08
C VAL A 283 -4.45 10.19 -22.90
N THR A 284 -3.93 10.08 -21.69
CA THR A 284 -4.74 9.94 -20.46
C THR A 284 -5.00 11.31 -19.83
N ILE A 285 -6.26 11.67 -19.66
CA ILE A 285 -6.72 12.87 -18.96
C ILE A 285 -7.16 12.44 -17.55
N GLY A 286 -6.27 12.57 -16.57
CA GLY A 286 -6.49 12.07 -15.21
C GLY A 286 -7.73 12.64 -14.53
N GLY A 287 -7.94 13.97 -14.63
CA GLY A 287 -9.07 14.66 -13.98
C GLY A 287 -10.44 14.14 -14.41
N ASP A 288 -10.61 13.80 -15.69
CA ASP A 288 -11.83 13.24 -16.24
C ASP A 288 -11.80 11.71 -16.34
N ARG A 289 -10.69 11.09 -15.90
CA ARG A 289 -10.37 9.67 -16.08
C ARG A 289 -10.59 9.19 -17.52
N GLN A 290 -10.33 10.04 -18.50
CA GLN A 290 -10.61 9.78 -19.90
C GLN A 290 -9.34 9.41 -20.65
N VAL A 291 -9.41 8.48 -21.60
CA VAL A 291 -8.31 8.19 -22.53
C VAL A 291 -8.76 8.55 -23.95
N LEU A 292 -7.93 9.33 -24.63
CA LEU A 292 -8.06 9.67 -26.04
C LEU A 292 -7.02 8.89 -26.83
N ALA A 293 -7.46 7.97 -27.67
CA ALA A 293 -6.58 7.24 -28.57
C ALA A 293 -6.45 8.03 -29.88
N VAL A 294 -5.25 8.50 -30.20
CA VAL A 294 -4.99 9.40 -31.34
C VAL A 294 -4.22 8.66 -32.41
N GLY A 295 -4.82 8.50 -33.59
CA GLY A 295 -4.22 7.86 -34.76
C GLY A 295 -4.49 8.70 -35.99
N ASP A 296 -3.53 8.78 -36.91
CA ASP A 296 -3.66 9.56 -38.15
C ASP A 296 -4.19 10.98 -37.93
N GLY A 297 -3.62 11.71 -36.98
CA GLY A 297 -3.94 13.14 -36.76
C GLY A 297 -5.36 13.43 -36.27
N ARG A 298 -6.07 12.42 -35.74
CA ARG A 298 -7.41 12.56 -35.18
C ARG A 298 -7.61 11.62 -34.00
N VAL A 299 -8.58 11.95 -33.14
CA VAL A 299 -9.02 11.02 -32.09
C VAL A 299 -9.80 9.89 -32.76
N VAL A 300 -9.28 8.67 -32.69
CA VAL A 300 -9.92 7.47 -33.27
C VAL A 300 -10.84 6.78 -32.26
N THR A 301 -10.50 6.84 -30.97
CA THR A 301 -11.28 6.22 -29.89
C THR A 301 -11.25 7.10 -28.64
N ARG A 302 -12.36 7.14 -27.89
CA ARG A 302 -12.48 7.82 -26.59
C ARG A 302 -13.20 6.92 -25.60
N PHE A 303 -12.64 6.74 -24.41
CA PHE A 303 -13.25 5.95 -23.34
C PHE A 303 -12.89 6.47 -21.94
N VAL A 304 -13.64 6.01 -20.93
CA VAL A 304 -13.48 6.42 -19.53
C VAL A 304 -12.98 5.24 -18.69
N VAL A 305 -11.98 5.49 -17.85
CA VAL A 305 -11.41 4.53 -16.92
C VAL A 305 -12.28 4.46 -15.66
N PRO A 306 -12.83 3.28 -15.29
CA PRO A 306 -13.63 3.12 -14.08
C PRO A 306 -12.90 3.59 -12.81
N GLY A 307 -13.63 4.05 -11.80
CA GLY A 307 -13.06 4.48 -10.51
C GLY A 307 -13.38 5.92 -10.15
N SER A 308 -12.72 6.45 -9.12
CA SER A 308 -12.88 7.82 -8.61
C SER A 308 -11.52 8.48 -8.36
N GLY A 309 -11.52 9.81 -8.28
CA GLY A 309 -10.28 10.59 -8.18
C GLY A 309 -9.54 10.72 -9.52
N ASP A 310 -8.41 11.42 -9.49
CA ASP A 310 -7.65 11.87 -10.66
C ASP A 310 -6.34 11.09 -10.91
N ARG A 311 -5.99 10.15 -10.01
CA ARG A 311 -4.76 9.35 -10.10
C ARG A 311 -4.92 8.17 -11.06
N VAL A 312 -5.08 8.45 -12.35
CA VAL A 312 -4.99 7.42 -13.41
C VAL A 312 -3.64 7.56 -14.10
N GLY A 313 -2.88 6.46 -14.15
CA GLY A 313 -1.61 6.40 -14.85
C GLY A 313 -1.75 6.52 -16.37
N PRO A 314 -0.66 6.86 -17.08
CA PRO A 314 -0.69 6.92 -18.53
C PRO A 314 -1.09 5.55 -19.12
N ALA A 315 -2.01 5.59 -20.08
CA ALA A 315 -2.50 4.40 -20.74
C ALA A 315 -1.40 3.84 -21.65
N VAL A 316 -1.09 2.54 -21.52
CA VAL A 316 -0.09 1.85 -22.33
C VAL A 316 -0.81 1.08 -23.43
N ALA A 317 -0.43 1.34 -24.69
CA ALA A 317 -0.93 0.58 -25.84
C ALA A 317 -0.09 -0.69 -26.02
N TRP A 318 -0.74 -1.85 -26.02
CA TRP A 318 -0.08 -3.15 -26.22
C TRP A 318 -1.01 -4.10 -26.96
N ALA A 319 -0.51 -4.70 -28.06
CA ALA A 319 -1.22 -5.70 -28.88
C ALA A 319 -2.68 -5.32 -29.25
N GLY A 320 -2.94 -4.04 -29.54
CA GLY A 320 -4.30 -3.57 -29.90
C GLY A 320 -5.25 -3.30 -28.72
N ARG A 321 -4.76 -3.38 -27.48
CA ARG A 321 -5.47 -2.96 -26.26
C ARG A 321 -4.80 -1.77 -25.58
N PHE A 322 -5.55 -1.12 -24.70
CA PHE A 322 -5.06 -0.07 -23.82
C PHE A 322 -5.13 -0.53 -22.36
N TYR A 323 -4.03 -0.41 -21.63
CA TYR A 323 -3.89 -0.78 -20.23
C TYR A 323 -3.70 0.46 -19.37
N CYS A 324 -4.59 0.69 -18.40
CA CYS A 324 -4.59 1.90 -17.57
C CYS A 324 -4.55 1.52 -16.09
N ALA A 325 -3.49 1.90 -15.37
CA ALA A 325 -3.39 1.69 -13.94
C ALA A 325 -4.10 2.79 -13.15
N ASP A 326 -4.93 2.41 -12.19
CA ASP A 326 -5.49 3.30 -11.18
C ASP A 326 -4.51 3.39 -10.01
N GLY A 327 -3.95 4.57 -9.77
CA GLY A 327 -2.96 4.81 -8.70
C GLY A 327 -3.57 4.91 -7.30
N VAL A 328 -4.90 4.92 -7.14
CA VAL A 328 -5.58 4.83 -5.84
C VAL A 328 -5.80 3.36 -5.46
N THR A 329 -6.40 2.60 -6.38
CA THR A 329 -6.78 1.21 -6.09
C THR A 329 -5.70 0.20 -6.45
N GLY A 330 -4.75 0.58 -7.29
CA GLY A 330 -3.81 -0.32 -7.93
C GLY A 330 -4.43 -1.22 -9.01
N THR A 331 -5.66 -0.95 -9.46
CA THR A 331 -6.30 -1.78 -10.48
C THR A 331 -5.81 -1.38 -11.86
N VAL A 332 -5.44 -2.36 -12.70
CA VAL A 332 -5.16 -2.12 -14.12
C VAL A 332 -6.39 -2.52 -14.95
N TYR A 333 -6.97 -1.55 -15.64
CA TYR A 333 -8.11 -1.75 -16.55
C TYR A 333 -7.61 -1.93 -17.97
N ALA A 334 -8.05 -2.99 -18.66
CA ALA A 334 -7.71 -3.25 -20.04
C ALA A 334 -8.91 -3.02 -20.95
N PHE A 335 -8.71 -2.23 -21.99
CA PHE A 335 -9.72 -1.85 -22.98
C PHE A 335 -9.31 -2.38 -24.36
N ASP A 336 -10.29 -2.81 -25.16
CA ASP A 336 -10.04 -3.10 -26.57
C ASP A 336 -9.76 -1.82 -27.38
N GLY A 337 -9.40 -1.98 -28.66
CA GLY A 337 -9.15 -0.83 -29.56
C GLY A 337 -10.36 0.09 -29.76
N GLY A 338 -11.57 -0.40 -29.48
CA GLY A 338 -12.82 0.38 -29.48
C GLY A 338 -13.10 1.09 -28.16
N GLY A 339 -12.25 0.91 -27.14
CA GLY A 339 -12.41 1.54 -25.83
C GLY A 339 -13.39 0.84 -24.92
N ARG A 340 -13.82 -0.39 -25.24
CA ARG A 340 -14.67 -1.18 -24.36
C ARG A 340 -13.81 -1.88 -23.33
N LEU A 341 -14.21 -1.80 -22.06
CA LEU A 341 -13.56 -2.56 -20.99
C LEU A 341 -13.71 -4.06 -21.26
N VAL A 342 -12.60 -4.77 -21.38
CA VAL A 342 -12.56 -6.21 -21.67
C VAL A 342 -12.00 -7.02 -20.52
N GLU A 343 -11.17 -6.41 -19.66
CA GLU A 343 -10.55 -7.11 -18.54
C GLU A 343 -10.19 -6.13 -17.41
N THR A 344 -10.22 -6.63 -16.17
CA THR A 344 -9.85 -5.87 -14.97
C THR A 344 -8.85 -6.68 -14.17
N ILE A 345 -7.61 -6.22 -14.15
CA ILE A 345 -6.49 -6.84 -13.44
C ILE A 345 -6.41 -6.17 -12.07
N ARG A 346 -6.94 -6.84 -11.07
CA ARG A 346 -6.94 -6.32 -9.70
C ARG A 346 -5.56 -6.54 -9.05
N PRO A 347 -5.12 -5.61 -8.17
CA PRO A 347 -4.00 -5.88 -7.29
C PRO A 347 -4.26 -7.20 -6.55
N GLY A 348 -3.20 -7.98 -6.32
CA GLY A 348 -3.21 -8.89 -5.17
C GLY A 348 -3.22 -8.10 -3.85
N ARG A 349 -2.78 -8.69 -2.74
CA ARG A 349 -2.70 -8.07 -1.40
C ARG A 349 -1.86 -6.77 -1.27
N ALA A 350 -1.38 -6.16 -2.36
CA ALA A 350 -0.46 -5.04 -2.31
C ALA A 350 -1.01 -3.81 -3.04
N ALA A 351 -0.86 -2.66 -2.38
CA ALA A 351 -1.14 -1.34 -2.93
C ALA A 351 0.18 -0.67 -3.31
N GLY A 352 0.19 0.02 -4.46
CA GLY A 352 1.31 0.83 -4.91
C GLY A 352 1.08 1.32 -6.35
N PRO A 353 1.79 2.39 -6.78
CA PRO A 353 1.79 2.78 -8.19
C PRO A 353 2.38 1.64 -9.03
N TRP A 354 1.69 1.31 -10.12
CA TRP A 354 2.12 0.24 -11.01
C TRP A 354 3.01 0.79 -12.11
N GLU A 355 4.12 0.11 -12.32
CA GLU A 355 5.01 0.31 -13.46
C GLU A 355 4.57 -0.64 -14.57
N LEU A 356 4.23 -0.08 -15.73
CA LEU A 356 3.82 -0.84 -16.91
C LEU A 356 4.89 -0.67 -17.98
N GLU A 357 5.48 -1.77 -18.40
CA GLU A 357 6.54 -1.79 -19.42
C GLU A 357 6.21 -2.82 -20.49
N VAL A 358 6.25 -2.40 -21.76
CA VAL A 358 6.18 -3.31 -22.90
C VAL A 358 7.60 -3.65 -23.33
N ARG A 359 7.94 -4.94 -23.30
CA ARG A 359 9.27 -5.45 -23.65
C ARG A 359 9.17 -6.85 -24.23
N GLU A 360 9.92 -7.13 -25.29
CA GLU A 360 10.01 -8.46 -25.92
C GLU A 360 8.65 -9.16 -26.11
N ASN A 361 7.71 -8.48 -26.77
CA ASN A 361 6.35 -8.94 -27.02
C ASN A 361 5.50 -9.30 -25.79
N HIS A 362 5.80 -8.73 -24.62
CA HIS A 362 5.02 -8.90 -23.41
C HIS A 362 4.83 -7.57 -22.70
N LEU A 363 3.71 -7.42 -21.99
CA LEU A 363 3.49 -6.33 -21.05
C LEU A 363 3.78 -6.83 -19.63
N PHE A 364 4.78 -6.22 -19.00
CA PHE A 364 5.13 -6.44 -17.60
C PHE A 364 4.47 -5.36 -16.74
N ILE A 365 3.80 -5.78 -15.68
CA ILE A 365 3.06 -4.92 -14.75
C ILE A 365 3.67 -5.15 -13.36
N ASN A 366 4.50 -4.23 -12.90
CA ASN A 366 5.24 -4.33 -11.64
C ASN A 366 4.66 -3.42 -10.56
N ALA A 367 4.58 -3.93 -9.33
CA ALA A 367 4.38 -3.12 -8.13
C ALA A 367 5.69 -3.17 -7.30
N PRO A 368 6.52 -2.10 -7.29
CA PRO A 368 7.82 -2.12 -6.63
C PRO A 368 7.76 -2.43 -5.12
N GLY A 369 6.70 -1.99 -4.45
CA GLY A 369 6.46 -2.27 -3.03
C GLY A 369 5.86 -3.65 -2.74
N SER A 370 5.62 -4.49 -3.75
CA SER A 370 4.94 -5.78 -3.63
C SER A 370 5.84 -6.95 -3.97
N ALA A 371 5.50 -8.13 -3.42
CA ALA A 371 5.97 -9.42 -3.92
C ALA A 371 5.45 -9.73 -5.31
N THR A 372 4.34 -9.13 -5.74
CA THR A 372 3.61 -9.54 -6.94
C THR A 372 3.89 -8.66 -8.16
N ALA A 373 4.01 -9.28 -9.32
CA ALA A 373 4.03 -8.63 -10.64
C ALA A 373 3.19 -9.45 -11.63
N ARG A 374 2.77 -8.89 -12.76
CA ARG A 374 1.99 -9.61 -13.78
C ARG A 374 2.67 -9.54 -15.14
N VAL A 375 2.49 -10.58 -15.92
CA VAL A 375 2.86 -10.60 -17.34
C VAL A 375 1.60 -10.80 -18.16
N VAL A 376 1.48 -10.04 -19.25
CA VAL A 376 0.41 -10.18 -20.22
C VAL A 376 1.03 -10.50 -21.57
N ASP A 377 0.65 -11.65 -22.13
CA ASP A 377 1.09 -12.07 -23.46
C ASP A 377 0.32 -11.35 -24.59
N ASP A 378 0.69 -11.63 -25.84
CA ASP A 378 0.07 -11.06 -27.04
C ASP A 378 -1.40 -11.51 -27.25
N THR A 379 -1.80 -12.65 -26.67
CA THR A 379 -3.20 -13.10 -26.60
C THR A 379 -3.99 -12.46 -25.45
N HIS A 380 -3.35 -11.55 -24.71
CA HIS A 380 -3.87 -10.87 -23.53
C HIS A 380 -4.13 -11.76 -22.32
N ARG A 381 -3.51 -12.93 -22.24
CA ARG A 381 -3.62 -13.78 -21.06
C ARG A 381 -2.73 -13.23 -19.96
N VAL A 382 -3.34 -12.92 -18.82
CA VAL A 382 -2.64 -12.40 -17.64
C VAL A 382 -2.12 -13.55 -16.79
N ARG A 383 -0.83 -13.51 -16.42
CA ARG A 383 -0.20 -14.47 -15.51
C ARG A 383 0.40 -13.78 -14.29
N THR A 384 0.26 -14.43 -13.15
CA THR A 384 0.74 -13.96 -11.84
C THR A 384 2.17 -14.39 -11.60
N VAL A 385 3.04 -13.41 -11.30
CA VAL A 385 4.42 -13.61 -10.86
C VAL A 385 4.51 -13.30 -9.37
N ASP A 386 5.19 -14.18 -8.62
CA ASP A 386 5.71 -13.89 -7.29
C ASP A 386 7.22 -13.64 -7.39
N LYS A 387 7.62 -12.39 -7.20
CA LYS A 387 9.03 -11.93 -7.20
C LYS A 387 9.83 -12.56 -6.06
N TYR A 388 9.18 -13.03 -5.00
CA TYR A 388 9.80 -13.46 -3.74
C TYR A 388 9.82 -14.97 -3.53
N ALA A 389 9.17 -15.74 -4.40
CA ALA A 389 9.16 -17.19 -4.34
C ALA A 389 10.60 -17.74 -4.32
N ASN A 390 10.92 -18.59 -3.34
CA ASN A 390 12.28 -19.09 -3.11
C ASN A 390 12.56 -20.46 -3.75
N ASP A 391 11.59 -21.10 -4.40
CA ASP A 391 11.78 -22.38 -5.10
C ASP A 391 11.01 -22.43 -6.43
N VAL A 392 11.64 -23.02 -7.46
CA VAL A 392 10.93 -23.74 -8.51
C VAL A 392 10.05 -24.79 -7.80
N LEU A 393 8.73 -24.73 -7.99
CA LEU A 393 7.67 -25.60 -7.42
C LEU A 393 7.15 -25.28 -5.99
N GLY A 394 5.90 -24.77 -5.94
CA GLY A 394 4.82 -25.25 -5.05
C GLY A 394 4.55 -24.54 -3.70
N GLY A 395 3.31 -24.05 -3.51
CA GLY A 395 2.66 -23.83 -2.20
C GLY A 395 1.96 -22.46 -1.99
N ASP A 396 0.63 -22.46 -1.80
CA ASP A 396 -0.22 -21.25 -1.66
C ASP A 396 -0.15 -20.56 -0.27
N PRO A 397 -0.28 -19.21 -0.18
CA PRO A 397 -0.37 -18.47 1.08
C PRO A 397 -1.83 -18.17 1.54
N PRO A 398 -2.06 -17.82 2.82
CA PRO A 398 -3.38 -17.78 3.48
C PRO A 398 -4.23 -16.54 3.08
N PRO A 399 -5.49 -16.37 3.57
CA PRO A 399 -6.40 -15.26 3.22
C PRO A 399 -6.48 -14.14 4.31
N ASP A 400 -6.87 -12.91 3.92
CA ASP A 400 -6.98 -11.71 4.78
C ASP A 400 -8.04 -10.70 4.27
N PRO A 401 -8.49 -9.74 5.13
CA PRO A 401 -9.89 -9.29 5.27
C PRO A 401 -10.29 -8.06 4.41
N PRO A 402 -11.59 -7.66 4.39
CA PRO A 402 -12.12 -6.73 3.39
C PRO A 402 -11.91 -5.21 3.69
N PRO A 403 -11.91 -4.35 2.67
CA PRO A 403 -11.53 -2.93 2.76
C PRO A 403 -12.68 -1.98 3.21
N PRO A 404 -12.34 -0.78 3.76
CA PRO A 404 -13.29 0.23 4.22
C PRO A 404 -13.81 1.15 3.08
N PRO A 405 -14.93 1.89 3.31
CA PRO A 405 -15.62 2.66 2.28
C PRO A 405 -14.98 4.05 1.99
N PRO A 406 -15.20 4.60 0.77
CA PRO A 406 -14.53 5.81 0.29
C PRO A 406 -15.13 7.13 0.82
N PRO A 407 -14.30 8.18 1.02
CA PRO A 407 -14.74 9.50 1.48
C PRO A 407 -15.43 10.35 0.38
N PRO A 408 -16.23 11.36 0.77
CA PRO A 408 -17.07 12.15 -0.14
C PRO A 408 -16.30 13.15 -1.01
N LYS A 409 -16.83 13.41 -2.22
CA LYS A 409 -16.27 14.29 -3.25
C LYS A 409 -16.26 15.78 -2.84
N PRO A 410 -15.15 16.52 -3.05
CA PRO A 410 -15.10 17.96 -2.80
C PRO A 410 -15.86 18.78 -3.87
N ARG A 411 -16.32 19.98 -3.49
CA ARG A 411 -17.03 20.93 -4.38
C ARG A 411 -16.04 21.68 -5.29
N VAL A 412 -16.46 21.92 -6.53
CA VAL A 412 -15.67 22.53 -7.63
C VAL A 412 -16.19 23.95 -7.95
N GLY A 413 -15.30 24.92 -8.20
CA GLY A 413 -15.59 26.32 -8.53
C GLY A 413 -14.62 26.96 -9.54
N LYS A 414 -14.83 28.25 -9.86
CA LYS A 414 -13.93 29.06 -10.71
C LYS A 414 -12.56 29.28 -10.03
N PRO A 415 -11.48 29.56 -10.77
CA PRO A 415 -10.16 29.77 -10.17
C PRO A 415 -10.12 31.02 -9.28
N GLY A 416 -9.19 31.04 -8.33
CA GLY A 416 -8.79 32.26 -7.63
C GLY A 416 -8.00 33.22 -8.53
N ALA A 417 -7.67 34.41 -8.02
CA ALA A 417 -6.73 35.30 -8.70
C ALA A 417 -5.31 34.69 -8.68
N PRO A 418 -4.51 34.88 -9.75
CA PRO A 418 -3.08 34.58 -9.69
C PRO A 418 -2.43 35.33 -8.53
N ARG A 419 -1.46 34.70 -7.86
CA ARG A 419 -0.72 35.32 -6.76
C ARG A 419 0.50 36.05 -7.33
N GLN A 420 1.00 37.07 -6.63
CA GLN A 420 2.27 37.75 -6.95
C GLN A 420 2.50 38.08 -8.44
N VAL A 421 1.53 38.73 -9.09
CA VAL A 421 1.72 39.21 -10.48
C VAL A 421 2.73 40.36 -10.46
N THR A 422 3.81 40.23 -11.22
CA THR A 422 4.93 41.16 -11.30
C THR A 422 5.31 41.37 -12.76
N ALA A 423 5.84 42.54 -13.09
CA ALA A 423 6.35 42.87 -14.41
C ALA A 423 7.78 43.39 -14.29
N THR A 424 8.59 43.06 -15.29
CA THR A 424 9.97 43.52 -15.44
C THR A 424 10.18 44.02 -16.86
N ALA A 425 10.64 45.26 -17.01
CA ALA A 425 10.98 45.86 -18.29
C ALA A 425 12.29 45.27 -18.86
N GLY A 426 12.48 45.38 -20.16
CA GLY A 426 13.75 45.24 -20.85
C GLY A 426 13.82 46.29 -21.96
N ASP A 427 14.76 46.15 -22.88
CA ASP A 427 14.83 47.02 -24.05
C ASP A 427 13.64 46.75 -24.99
N ALA A 428 12.75 47.74 -25.13
CA ALA A 428 11.51 47.68 -25.92
C ALA A 428 10.57 46.49 -25.60
N ARG A 429 10.65 45.94 -24.37
CA ARG A 429 9.87 44.77 -23.93
C ARG A 429 9.57 44.78 -22.45
N ALA A 430 8.66 43.92 -22.01
CA ALA A 430 8.42 43.61 -20.61
C ALA A 430 8.06 42.12 -20.42
N ARG A 431 8.67 41.47 -19.43
CA ARG A 431 8.31 40.13 -18.98
C ARG A 431 7.35 40.22 -17.80
N VAL A 432 6.18 39.62 -17.90
CA VAL A 432 5.16 39.55 -16.85
C VAL A 432 5.21 38.16 -16.23
N ALA A 433 5.29 38.04 -14.91
CA ALA A 433 5.40 36.77 -14.19
C ALA A 433 4.41 36.69 -13.02
N TRP A 434 3.95 35.49 -12.64
CA TRP A 434 2.94 35.28 -11.58
C TRP A 434 3.08 33.92 -10.91
N GLN A 435 2.52 33.80 -9.70
CA GLN A 435 2.34 32.53 -9.00
C GLN A 435 0.97 31.90 -9.31
N PRO A 436 0.82 30.57 -9.14
CA PRO A 436 -0.41 29.87 -9.47
C PRO A 436 -1.64 30.43 -8.74
N ALA A 437 -2.75 30.52 -9.47
CA ALA A 437 -4.08 30.70 -8.93
C ALA A 437 -4.57 29.42 -8.23
N ALA A 438 -5.43 29.56 -7.21
CA ALA A 438 -6.11 28.41 -6.61
C ALA A 438 -7.08 27.79 -7.63
N ALA A 439 -6.94 26.48 -7.89
CA ALA A 439 -7.74 25.76 -8.89
C ALA A 439 -9.20 25.52 -8.45
N ASN A 440 -9.48 25.56 -7.15
CA ASN A 440 -10.82 25.40 -6.57
C ASN A 440 -11.56 24.13 -7.07
N GLY A 441 -10.87 22.99 -7.10
CA GLY A 441 -11.47 21.68 -7.38
C GLY A 441 -11.54 21.27 -8.86
N THR A 442 -11.15 22.14 -9.80
CA THR A 442 -10.96 21.80 -11.23
C THR A 442 -9.67 22.42 -11.72
N ALA A 443 -8.87 21.70 -12.50
CA ALA A 443 -7.60 22.21 -13.01
C ALA A 443 -7.76 23.54 -13.77
N VAL A 444 -6.88 24.50 -13.49
CA VAL A 444 -6.72 25.70 -14.32
C VAL A 444 -6.32 25.24 -15.72
N LEU A 445 -6.90 25.84 -16.75
CA LEU A 445 -6.66 25.50 -18.16
C LEU A 445 -5.63 26.47 -18.79
N ARG A 446 -5.74 27.77 -18.49
CA ARG A 446 -4.88 28.82 -19.04
C ARG A 446 -4.90 30.07 -18.16
N TYR A 447 -3.93 30.97 -18.37
CA TYR A 447 -3.94 32.34 -17.90
C TYR A 447 -4.04 33.30 -19.09
N VAL A 448 -4.60 34.48 -18.83
CA VAL A 448 -4.70 35.56 -19.81
C VAL A 448 -3.99 36.78 -19.25
N VAL A 449 -3.10 37.39 -20.04
CA VAL A 449 -2.32 38.59 -19.71
C VAL A 449 -2.73 39.72 -20.64
N GLU A 450 -3.13 40.86 -20.07
CA GLU A 450 -3.62 42.04 -20.80
C GLU A 450 -2.88 43.31 -20.36
N GLY A 451 -2.50 44.16 -21.30
CA GLY A 451 -1.85 45.44 -21.05
C GLY A 451 -1.17 45.99 -22.32
N ALA A 452 -0.85 47.29 -22.34
CA ALA A 452 -0.23 47.96 -23.51
C ALA A 452 -1.02 47.83 -24.84
N GLY A 453 -2.33 47.55 -24.79
CA GLY A 453 -3.14 47.30 -25.99
C GLY A 453 -3.00 45.87 -26.57
N GLN A 454 -2.24 45.00 -25.91
CA GLN A 454 -2.01 43.60 -26.29
C GLN A 454 -2.71 42.63 -25.33
N ARG A 455 -3.04 41.43 -25.84
CA ARG A 455 -3.64 40.32 -25.09
C ARG A 455 -2.92 39.02 -25.43
N HIS A 456 -2.39 38.34 -24.41
CA HIS A 456 -1.69 37.06 -24.54
C HIS A 456 -2.41 35.98 -23.73
N GLU A 457 -2.54 34.78 -24.30
CA GLU A 457 -3.06 33.61 -23.60
C GLU A 457 -1.94 32.57 -23.47
N VAL A 458 -1.80 32.03 -22.26
CA VAL A 458 -0.67 31.19 -21.83
C VAL A 458 -1.19 30.03 -20.98
N GLY A 459 -0.49 28.91 -20.93
CA GLY A 459 -0.96 27.67 -20.32
C GLY A 459 -1.12 27.66 -18.81
N ALA A 460 -1.87 26.66 -18.35
CA ALA A 460 -2.13 26.39 -16.93
C ALA A 460 -0.89 26.30 -16.05
N ASN A 461 0.27 25.94 -16.60
CA ASN A 461 1.54 25.82 -15.89
C ASN A 461 2.58 26.87 -16.30
N GLN A 462 2.27 27.72 -17.27
CA GLN A 462 3.05 28.93 -17.52
C GLN A 462 2.89 29.93 -16.38
N ARG A 463 4.01 30.52 -15.98
CA ARG A 463 4.08 31.48 -14.88
C ARG A 463 4.77 32.78 -15.30
N ALA A 464 5.04 32.94 -16.59
CA ALA A 464 5.51 34.18 -17.19
C ALA A 464 5.21 34.25 -18.69
N VAL A 465 5.18 35.47 -19.24
CA VAL A 465 5.09 35.77 -20.67
C VAL A 465 5.95 37.00 -20.99
N GLU A 466 6.59 37.05 -22.16
CA GLU A 466 7.29 38.23 -22.68
C GLU A 466 6.38 39.02 -23.62
N ILE A 467 6.34 40.34 -23.44
CA ILE A 467 5.56 41.30 -24.21
C ILE A 467 6.55 42.23 -24.90
N THR A 468 6.61 42.19 -26.22
CA THR A 468 7.56 42.95 -27.05
C THR A 468 6.89 44.15 -27.71
N GLU A 469 7.67 44.96 -28.43
CA GLU A 469 7.19 46.15 -29.17
C GLU A 469 6.67 47.26 -28.26
N LEU A 470 7.25 47.38 -27.07
CA LEU A 470 6.95 48.47 -26.13
C LEU A 470 7.86 49.68 -26.40
N ASN A 471 7.36 50.89 -26.11
CA ASN A 471 8.15 52.10 -26.26
C ASN A 471 9.04 52.32 -25.03
N ASN A 472 10.35 52.44 -25.25
CA ASN A 472 11.28 52.84 -24.19
C ASN A 472 10.90 54.20 -23.61
N GLY A 473 10.95 54.33 -22.28
CA GLY A 473 10.56 55.54 -21.55
C GLY A 473 9.06 55.68 -21.24
N ALA A 474 8.18 54.84 -21.82
CA ALA A 474 6.75 54.81 -21.47
C ALA A 474 6.47 53.82 -20.32
N THR A 475 5.58 54.17 -19.39
CA THR A 475 5.25 53.30 -18.24
C THR A 475 4.04 52.43 -18.53
N TYR A 476 4.18 51.11 -18.31
CA TYR A 476 3.14 50.11 -18.54
C TYR A 476 2.74 49.38 -17.25
N THR A 477 1.54 48.80 -17.23
CA THR A 477 1.04 47.89 -16.19
C THR A 477 0.20 46.80 -16.85
N PHE A 478 0.30 45.56 -16.38
CA PHE A 478 -0.36 44.39 -16.95
C PHE A 478 -1.30 43.73 -15.95
N SER A 479 -2.35 43.05 -16.41
CA SER A 479 -3.27 42.27 -15.57
C SER A 479 -3.31 40.81 -16.00
N VAL A 480 -3.28 39.89 -15.03
CA VAL A 480 -3.33 38.44 -15.26
C VAL A 480 -4.54 37.83 -14.56
N HIS A 481 -5.30 36.95 -15.25
CA HIS A 481 -6.35 36.12 -14.65
C HIS A 481 -6.24 34.66 -15.09
N ALA A 482 -6.76 33.74 -14.28
CA ALA A 482 -6.79 32.30 -14.56
C ALA A 482 -8.16 31.86 -15.08
N VAL A 483 -8.19 30.86 -15.96
CA VAL A 483 -9.42 30.31 -16.56
C VAL A 483 -9.47 28.81 -16.31
N ASN A 484 -10.61 28.28 -15.85
CA ASN A 484 -10.84 26.84 -15.79
C ASN A 484 -12.18 26.45 -16.47
N ALA A 485 -12.56 25.18 -16.41
CA ALA A 485 -13.81 24.69 -17.03
C ALA A 485 -15.10 25.33 -16.46
N LYS A 486 -15.03 26.06 -15.34
CA LYS A 486 -16.14 26.86 -14.76
C LYS A 486 -16.10 28.34 -15.17
N GLY A 487 -15.07 28.76 -15.90
CA GLY A 487 -14.91 30.11 -16.44
C GLY A 487 -13.78 30.90 -15.77
N ASP A 488 -13.79 32.22 -16.01
CA ASP A 488 -12.70 33.13 -15.64
C ASP A 488 -12.72 33.48 -14.15
N GLY A 489 -11.56 33.39 -13.51
CA GLY A 489 -11.29 33.91 -12.17
C GLY A 489 -10.98 35.41 -12.18
N PRO A 490 -10.89 36.04 -11.00
CA PRO A 490 -10.56 37.46 -10.88
C PRO A 490 -9.13 37.78 -11.35
N ALA A 491 -8.93 38.98 -11.93
CA ALA A 491 -7.63 39.45 -12.39
C ALA A 491 -6.80 40.13 -11.29
N ARG A 492 -5.47 40.05 -11.40
CA ARG A 492 -4.51 40.78 -10.55
C ARG A 492 -3.54 41.59 -11.41
N ARG A 493 -3.26 42.84 -11.01
CA ARG A 493 -2.34 43.76 -11.72
C ARG A 493 -0.88 43.57 -11.29
N SER A 494 0.05 43.84 -12.20
CA SER A 494 1.49 43.91 -11.96
C SER A 494 1.92 45.23 -11.30
N ASN A 495 3.19 45.33 -10.91
CA ASN A 495 3.85 46.63 -10.69
C ASN A 495 3.99 47.40 -12.02
N PRO A 496 4.12 48.75 -11.96
CA PRO A 496 4.48 49.54 -13.14
C PRO A 496 5.91 49.25 -13.59
N VAL A 497 6.17 49.33 -14.90
CA VAL A 497 7.50 49.17 -15.52
C VAL A 497 7.72 50.16 -16.64
N THR A 498 8.97 50.63 -16.81
CA THR A 498 9.38 51.53 -17.89
C THR A 498 10.50 50.89 -18.71
N PRO A 499 10.22 50.37 -19.92
CA PRO A 499 11.23 49.80 -20.82
C PRO A 499 12.39 50.78 -21.06
N THR A 500 13.62 50.24 -21.11
CA THR A 500 14.87 51.01 -21.24
C THR A 500 15.99 50.12 -21.78
N SER A 501 16.95 50.72 -22.48
CA SER A 501 18.17 50.05 -22.96
C SER A 501 19.24 49.89 -21.87
N ALA A 502 19.14 50.62 -20.75
CA ALA A 502 20.05 50.51 -19.60
C ALA A 502 19.62 49.37 -18.65
N VAL A 503 19.76 48.14 -19.14
CA VAL A 503 19.41 46.91 -18.42
C VAL A 503 20.55 46.50 -17.47
N PRO A 504 20.29 46.09 -16.22
CA PRO A 504 21.34 45.66 -15.30
C PRO A 504 21.99 44.33 -15.71
N ASP A 505 23.17 44.03 -15.15
CA ASP A 505 23.85 42.76 -15.37
C ASP A 505 23.18 41.61 -14.60
N PRO A 506 23.20 40.36 -15.12
CA PRO A 506 22.74 39.20 -14.35
C PRO A 506 23.70 38.92 -13.19
N PRO A 507 23.21 38.43 -12.02
CA PRO A 507 24.08 37.91 -10.99
C PRO A 507 24.99 36.80 -11.56
N THR A 508 26.28 36.85 -11.20
CA THR A 508 27.30 35.97 -11.81
C THR A 508 27.24 34.53 -11.31
N GLU A 509 26.77 34.32 -10.08
CA GLU A 509 26.68 32.99 -9.46
C GLU A 509 25.44 32.91 -8.56
N VAL A 510 24.76 31.76 -8.58
CA VAL A 510 23.62 31.47 -7.69
C VAL A 510 23.88 30.18 -6.95
N THR A 511 23.81 30.24 -5.62
CA THR A 511 23.91 29.06 -4.75
C THR A 511 22.56 28.80 -4.09
N ALA A 512 22.24 27.52 -3.88
CA ALA A 512 21.01 27.09 -3.24
C ALA A 512 21.32 26.04 -2.16
N LEU A 513 20.61 26.13 -1.03
CA LEU A 513 20.76 25.21 0.09
C LEU A 513 19.37 24.85 0.65
N ALA A 514 18.99 23.57 0.57
CA ALA A 514 17.82 23.05 1.25
C ALA A 514 18.13 22.83 2.74
N ARG A 515 17.17 23.13 3.62
CA ARG A 515 17.28 23.01 5.07
C ARG A 515 16.24 22.03 5.61
N ALA A 516 16.54 21.43 6.77
CA ALA A 516 15.68 20.44 7.43
C ALA A 516 14.30 20.96 7.87
N ASP A 517 14.11 22.29 7.91
CA ASP A 517 12.83 22.92 8.22
C ASP A 517 11.91 23.06 6.99
N GLY A 518 12.31 22.52 5.83
CA GLY A 518 11.56 22.62 4.58
C GLY A 518 11.86 23.87 3.75
N THR A 519 12.67 24.81 4.24
CA THR A 519 13.02 26.03 3.51
C THR A 519 14.19 25.81 2.54
N VAL A 520 14.28 26.67 1.52
CA VAL A 520 15.45 26.74 0.63
C VAL A 520 16.03 28.14 0.67
N LEU A 521 17.31 28.25 1.04
CA LEU A 521 18.06 29.50 0.97
C LEU A 521 18.71 29.61 -0.42
N VAL A 522 18.41 30.67 -1.15
CA VAL A 522 19.05 31.03 -2.43
C VAL A 522 19.88 32.28 -2.22
N ARG A 523 21.14 32.30 -2.67
CA ARG A 523 22.09 33.41 -2.52
C ARG A 523 22.81 33.73 -3.83
N TRP A 524 23.13 35.00 -4.01
CA TRP A 524 23.81 35.51 -5.21
C TRP A 524 24.62 36.78 -4.87
N PRO A 525 25.65 37.16 -5.66
CA PRO A 525 26.35 38.43 -5.47
C PRO A 525 25.50 39.61 -5.96
N ALA A 526 25.85 40.82 -5.52
CA ALA A 526 25.19 42.03 -6.02
C ALA A 526 25.46 42.21 -7.53
N ALA A 527 24.43 42.57 -8.30
CA ALA A 527 24.54 42.88 -9.72
C ALA A 527 24.95 44.34 -9.96
N ASP A 528 25.64 44.59 -11.08
CA ASP A 528 25.84 45.95 -11.59
C ASP A 528 24.52 46.46 -12.22
N GLY A 529 24.10 47.63 -11.79
CA GLY A 529 22.88 48.27 -12.29
C GLY A 529 23.06 49.10 -13.56
N GLN A 530 24.27 49.13 -14.13
CA GLN A 530 24.63 49.89 -15.32
C GLN A 530 24.25 51.37 -15.19
N GLY A 531 24.64 51.97 -14.06
CA GLY A 531 24.33 53.35 -13.69
C GLY A 531 22.96 53.59 -13.04
N ASN A 532 22.08 52.58 -12.98
CA ASN A 532 20.83 52.62 -12.22
C ASN A 532 20.95 51.84 -10.90
N ARG A 533 20.11 52.13 -9.91
CA ARG A 533 20.12 51.37 -8.64
C ARG A 533 19.38 50.04 -8.82
N ILE A 534 19.97 48.93 -8.37
CA ILE A 534 19.22 47.66 -8.25
C ILE A 534 18.13 47.80 -7.18
N ALA A 535 16.87 47.65 -7.60
CA ALA A 535 15.71 47.78 -6.73
C ALA A 535 15.34 46.45 -6.06
N ARG A 536 15.48 45.33 -6.78
CA ARG A 536 15.13 43.98 -6.33
C ARG A 536 15.73 42.90 -7.23
N TYR A 537 15.63 41.66 -6.81
CA TYR A 537 15.97 40.46 -7.56
C TYR A 537 14.74 39.55 -7.62
N VAL A 538 14.52 38.91 -8.75
CA VAL A 538 13.48 37.90 -8.96
C VAL A 538 14.13 36.53 -8.99
N VAL A 539 13.66 35.61 -8.16
CA VAL A 539 14.16 34.23 -8.10
C VAL A 539 13.17 33.32 -8.81
N THR A 540 13.65 32.58 -9.80
CA THR A 540 12.89 31.57 -10.54
C THR A 540 13.40 30.19 -10.16
N ALA A 541 12.48 29.30 -9.75
CA ALA A 541 12.79 27.89 -9.56
C ALA A 541 12.50 27.12 -10.85
N THR A 542 13.42 26.23 -11.18
CA THR A 542 13.36 25.30 -12.31
C THR A 542 13.21 23.90 -11.75
N SER A 543 12.23 23.16 -12.24
CA SER A 543 12.11 21.70 -12.10
C SER A 543 11.98 21.07 -13.49
N ALA A 544 12.01 19.73 -13.59
CA ALA A 544 11.87 19.04 -14.87
C ALA A 544 10.60 19.52 -15.61
N GLY A 545 10.79 20.13 -16.78
CA GLY A 545 9.72 20.66 -17.64
C GLY A 545 8.99 21.94 -17.18
N ALA A 546 9.37 22.56 -16.05
CA ALA A 546 8.65 23.71 -15.49
C ALA A 546 9.57 24.76 -14.86
N ASN A 547 9.25 26.04 -15.13
CA ASN A 547 9.94 27.21 -14.59
C ASN A 547 8.93 28.17 -13.96
N ALA A 548 9.12 28.54 -12.70
CA ALA A 548 8.19 29.41 -11.97
C ALA A 548 8.91 30.41 -11.03
N PRO A 549 8.45 31.67 -10.97
CA PRO A 549 8.94 32.61 -9.96
C PRO A 549 8.52 32.14 -8.56
N VAL A 550 9.47 32.13 -7.62
CA VAL A 550 9.25 31.70 -6.23
C VAL A 550 9.28 32.86 -5.23
N GLY A 551 9.77 34.02 -5.66
CA GLY A 551 9.72 35.23 -4.86
C GLY A 551 10.67 36.31 -5.36
N GLU A 552 10.69 37.41 -4.62
CA GLU A 552 11.54 38.55 -4.88
C GLU A 552 12.28 38.97 -3.61
N SER A 553 13.47 39.54 -3.76
CA SER A 553 14.25 40.06 -2.63
C SER A 553 14.90 41.40 -2.96
N ARG A 554 14.95 42.29 -1.97
CA ARG A 554 15.76 43.52 -2.03
C ARG A 554 17.20 43.31 -1.55
N ARG A 555 17.51 42.11 -1.06
CA ARG A 555 18.82 41.67 -0.60
C ARG A 555 19.41 40.68 -1.60
N THR A 556 20.64 40.29 -1.38
CA THR A 556 21.38 39.26 -2.13
C THR A 556 21.07 37.83 -1.69
N GLU A 557 19.91 37.63 -1.06
CA GLU A 557 19.41 36.32 -0.66
C GLU A 557 17.87 36.28 -0.63
N LEU A 558 17.29 35.10 -0.85
CA LEU A 558 15.88 34.79 -0.64
C LEU A 558 15.76 33.47 0.11
N VAL A 559 14.91 33.44 1.13
CA VAL A 559 14.47 32.20 1.77
C VAL A 559 13.12 31.82 1.18
N VAL A 560 13.09 30.76 0.38
CA VAL A 560 11.85 30.16 -0.13
C VAL A 560 11.16 29.44 1.05
N PRO A 561 9.93 29.82 1.42
CA PRO A 561 9.23 29.22 2.55
C PRO A 561 8.94 27.72 2.38
N ALA A 562 8.84 27.03 3.51
CA ALA A 562 8.45 25.62 3.57
C ALA A 562 7.08 25.39 2.90
N GLY A 563 6.98 24.37 2.05
CA GLY A 563 5.75 24.01 1.34
C GLY A 563 5.47 24.78 0.04
N GLU A 564 6.21 25.84 -0.29
CA GLU A 564 6.10 26.50 -1.61
C GLU A 564 6.72 25.64 -2.73
N LEU A 565 7.74 24.85 -2.40
CA LEU A 565 8.32 23.83 -3.26
C LEU A 565 7.86 22.45 -2.82
N THR A 566 7.65 21.54 -3.78
CA THR A 566 7.26 20.17 -3.47
C THR A 566 8.44 19.40 -2.87
N TYR A 567 8.26 18.86 -1.66
CA TYR A 567 9.30 18.06 -1.02
C TYR A 567 9.62 16.79 -1.82
N GLY A 568 10.91 16.44 -1.90
CA GLY A 568 11.38 15.31 -2.72
C GLY A 568 11.54 15.63 -4.22
N THR A 569 11.07 16.79 -4.69
CA THR A 569 11.28 17.24 -6.07
C THR A 569 12.60 17.99 -6.19
N GLN A 570 13.35 17.73 -7.27
CA GLN A 570 14.60 18.41 -7.54
C GLN A 570 14.34 19.79 -8.16
N TYR A 571 14.98 20.82 -7.61
CA TYR A 571 14.91 22.20 -8.10
C TYR A 571 16.30 22.79 -8.29
N ALA A 572 16.44 23.68 -9.27
CA ALA A 572 17.53 24.63 -9.36
C ALA A 572 16.97 26.05 -9.49
N PHE A 573 17.82 27.07 -9.35
CA PHE A 573 17.38 28.46 -9.30
C PHE A 573 18.19 29.32 -10.24
N THR A 574 17.50 30.26 -10.88
CA THR A 574 18.11 31.39 -11.58
C THR A 574 17.62 32.69 -10.95
N VAL A 575 18.44 33.72 -10.98
CA VAL A 575 18.12 35.03 -10.44
C VAL A 575 18.23 36.09 -11.54
N THR A 576 17.25 36.97 -11.59
CA THR A 576 17.24 38.14 -12.46
C THR A 576 17.33 39.40 -11.60
N SER A 577 18.26 40.30 -11.89
CA SER A 577 18.36 41.60 -11.22
C SER A 577 17.38 42.58 -11.87
N VAL A 578 16.77 43.46 -11.07
CA VAL A 578 15.80 44.46 -11.55
C VAL A 578 16.18 45.83 -11.00
N ASN A 579 16.40 46.80 -11.87
CA ASN A 579 16.74 48.17 -11.47
C ASN A 579 15.50 49.01 -11.10
N ASP A 580 15.72 50.21 -10.59
CA ASP A 580 14.69 51.16 -10.13
C ASP A 580 13.82 51.75 -11.26
N ARG A 581 14.22 51.59 -12.53
CA ARG A 581 13.39 51.85 -13.71
C ARG A 581 12.51 50.65 -14.08
N GLY A 582 12.69 49.52 -13.41
CA GLY A 582 12.00 48.26 -13.65
C GLY A 582 12.66 47.37 -14.69
N ALA A 583 13.82 47.75 -15.24
CA ALA A 583 14.55 46.97 -16.24
C ALA A 583 15.20 45.74 -15.60
N ALA A 584 15.11 44.59 -16.26
CA ALA A 584 15.57 43.30 -15.75
C ALA A 584 16.64 42.68 -16.62
N SER A 585 17.68 42.15 -15.97
CA SER A 585 18.77 41.43 -16.61
C SER A 585 18.29 40.16 -17.32
N ALA A 586 19.19 39.53 -18.09
CA ALA A 586 19.06 38.11 -18.39
C ALA A 586 19.01 37.27 -17.08
N ALA A 587 18.62 36.00 -17.18
CA ALA A 587 18.75 35.08 -16.05
C ALA A 587 20.24 34.79 -15.77
N SER A 588 20.61 34.68 -14.49
CA SER A 588 21.90 34.15 -14.08
C SER A 588 22.14 32.73 -14.60
N PRO A 589 23.38 32.20 -14.55
CA PRO A 589 23.62 30.76 -14.60
C PRO A 589 22.74 30.00 -13.59
N VAL A 590 22.34 28.78 -13.94
CA VAL A 590 21.51 27.93 -13.08
C VAL A 590 22.33 27.43 -11.88
N SER A 591 21.73 27.47 -10.68
CA SER A 591 22.38 26.99 -9.46
C SER A 591 22.65 25.49 -9.48
N ALA A 592 23.39 25.01 -8.48
CA ALA A 592 23.32 23.59 -8.13
C ALA A 592 21.88 23.18 -7.76
N THR A 593 21.53 21.94 -8.08
CA THR A 593 20.23 21.37 -7.76
C THR A 593 20.12 21.04 -6.28
N VAL A 594 18.94 21.26 -5.71
CA VAL A 594 18.60 20.91 -4.32
C VAL A 594 17.26 20.17 -4.29
N VAL A 595 17.06 19.36 -3.25
CA VAL A 595 15.80 18.65 -3.00
C VAL A 595 15.26 19.13 -1.66
N PRO A 596 14.19 19.96 -1.64
CA PRO A 596 13.56 20.40 -0.40
C PRO A 596 13.05 19.20 0.41
N PHE A 597 13.26 19.24 1.73
CA PHE A 597 12.88 18.17 2.64
C PHE A 597 12.51 18.73 4.02
N ALA A 598 11.64 18.00 4.73
CA ALA A 598 11.22 18.35 6.08
C ALA A 598 11.06 17.08 6.93
N ALA A 599 10.81 17.25 8.23
CA ALA A 599 10.43 16.15 9.11
C ALA A 599 9.20 15.40 8.53
N PRO A 600 9.04 14.09 8.80
CA PRO A 600 7.93 13.33 8.25
C PRO A 600 6.57 13.88 8.67
N GLY A 601 5.53 13.50 7.94
CA GLY A 601 4.15 13.74 8.35
C GLY A 601 3.76 12.97 9.61
N GLN A 602 2.54 13.19 10.06
CA GLN A 602 1.95 12.39 11.13
C GLN A 602 1.70 10.96 10.61
N PRO A 603 2.02 9.90 11.38
CA PRO A 603 1.51 8.56 11.09
C PRO A 603 -0.03 8.57 11.02
N VAL A 604 -0.62 7.81 10.10
CA VAL A 604 -2.08 7.74 9.94
C VAL A 604 -2.59 6.37 10.35
N ASP A 605 -3.90 6.27 10.60
CA ASP A 605 -4.57 5.03 11.01
C ASP A 605 -3.97 4.34 12.25
N LEU A 606 -3.41 5.11 13.19
CA LEU A 606 -2.90 4.58 14.44
C LEU A 606 -4.03 3.91 15.25
N ARG A 607 -3.87 2.60 15.51
CA ARG A 607 -4.75 1.79 16.33
C ARG A 607 -3.95 1.11 17.43
N ALA A 608 -4.54 1.01 18.61
CA ALA A 608 -3.99 0.29 19.73
C ALA A 608 -5.07 -0.60 20.34
N VAL A 609 -4.72 -1.85 20.65
CA VAL A 609 -5.66 -2.87 21.12
C VAL A 609 -5.11 -3.60 22.34
N THR A 610 -6.03 -4.02 23.20
CA THR A 610 -5.76 -4.87 24.36
C THR A 610 -5.27 -6.24 23.91
N VAL A 611 -4.21 -6.77 24.54
CA VAL A 611 -3.76 -8.15 24.31
C VAL A 611 -4.39 -9.05 25.37
N ALA A 612 -5.47 -9.75 24.99
CA ALA A 612 -6.34 -10.48 25.92
C ALA A 612 -5.63 -11.52 26.81
N ASP A 613 -4.55 -12.12 26.29
CA ASP A 613 -3.86 -13.24 26.93
C ASP A 613 -2.54 -12.81 27.61
N ARG A 614 -2.23 -11.50 27.66
CA ARG A 614 -0.99 -10.97 28.26
C ARG A 614 -1.27 -9.75 29.14
N PRO A 615 -1.12 -9.84 30.48
CA PRO A 615 -1.29 -8.69 31.37
C PRO A 615 -0.31 -7.57 31.04
N GLY A 616 -0.70 -6.35 31.37
CA GLY A 616 0.16 -5.17 31.17
C GLY A 616 0.63 -4.93 29.73
N THR A 617 -0.10 -5.41 28.72
CA THR A 617 0.36 -5.42 27.33
C THR A 617 -0.63 -4.77 26.36
N ILE A 618 -0.12 -3.89 25.49
CA ILE A 618 -0.84 -3.26 24.38
C ILE A 618 -0.12 -3.57 23.06
N ALA A 619 -0.89 -3.97 22.05
CA ALA A 619 -0.42 -4.06 20.68
C ALA A 619 -0.90 -2.85 19.88
N MET A 620 -0.06 -2.29 19.02
CA MET A 620 -0.41 -1.13 18.21
C MET A 620 0.11 -1.25 16.79
N GLN A 621 -0.61 -0.65 15.85
CA GLN A 621 -0.32 -0.66 14.42
C GLN A 621 -0.72 0.68 13.80
N TRP A 622 0.02 1.12 12.79
CA TRP A 622 -0.24 2.34 12.03
C TRP A 622 0.13 2.17 10.55
N SER A 623 -0.26 3.15 9.74
CA SER A 623 0.18 3.31 8.35
C SER A 623 1.41 4.22 8.28
N PRO A 624 2.34 4.02 7.32
CA PRO A 624 3.51 4.87 7.15
C PRO A 624 3.17 6.36 7.01
N ALA A 625 4.00 7.22 7.59
CA ALA A 625 3.88 8.67 7.43
C ALA A 625 4.38 9.14 6.06
N ALA A 626 3.91 10.29 5.59
CA ALA A 626 4.50 10.96 4.43
C ALA A 626 5.97 11.29 4.72
N ALA A 627 6.88 10.86 3.84
CA ALA A 627 8.32 11.02 4.02
C ALA A 627 8.79 12.49 3.95
N ASN A 628 8.04 13.36 3.27
CA ASN A 628 8.39 14.78 3.06
C ASN A 628 9.82 14.98 2.52
N GLY A 629 10.18 14.21 1.50
CA GLY A 629 11.43 14.35 0.77
C GLY A 629 12.63 13.60 1.34
N ARG A 630 12.50 12.96 2.52
CA ARG A 630 13.49 12.03 3.08
C ARG A 630 12.82 10.80 3.70
N PRO A 631 13.31 9.58 3.44
CA PRO A 631 12.67 8.35 3.89
C PRO A 631 12.52 8.32 5.42
N VAL A 632 11.40 7.76 5.89
CA VAL A 632 11.19 7.52 7.31
C VAL A 632 12.16 6.44 7.76
N SER A 633 13.11 6.83 8.62
CA SER A 633 14.15 5.94 9.14
C SER A 633 13.64 5.03 10.28
N ARG A 634 12.72 5.55 11.10
CA ARG A 634 12.16 4.86 12.28
C ARG A 634 10.93 5.59 12.83
N TYR A 635 10.27 4.98 13.80
CA TYR A 635 9.18 5.51 14.59
C TYR A 635 9.56 5.56 16.07
N ARG A 636 9.29 6.69 16.72
CA ARG A 636 9.34 6.85 18.17
C ARG A 636 7.96 6.57 18.74
N VAL A 637 7.85 5.55 19.56
CA VAL A 637 6.61 5.09 20.18
C VAL A 637 6.69 5.39 21.68
N ASP A 638 5.77 6.19 22.20
CA ASP A 638 5.57 6.43 23.62
C ASP A 638 4.28 5.76 24.09
N VAL A 639 4.37 4.91 25.11
CA VAL A 639 3.19 4.28 25.73
C VAL A 639 3.23 4.57 27.21
N GLY A 640 2.33 5.43 27.69
CA GLY A 640 2.26 5.80 29.10
C GLY A 640 3.57 6.41 29.65
N GLY A 641 4.33 7.15 28.84
CA GLY A 641 5.61 7.75 29.21
C GLY A 641 6.83 6.84 28.99
N ARG A 642 6.65 5.61 28.48
CA ARG A 642 7.73 4.71 28.10
C ARG A 642 8.02 4.88 26.61
N THR A 643 9.18 5.45 26.28
CA THR A 643 9.59 5.67 24.88
C THR A 643 10.42 4.50 24.33
N SER A 644 10.17 4.11 23.09
CA SER A 644 10.92 3.12 22.32
C SER A 644 11.08 3.56 20.85
N GLU A 645 12.05 3.00 20.13
CA GLU A 645 12.23 3.23 18.69
C GLU A 645 12.07 1.91 17.92
N VAL A 646 11.30 1.94 16.83
CA VAL A 646 11.04 0.77 15.96
C VAL A 646 11.11 1.17 14.48
N THR A 647 11.44 0.24 13.60
CA THR A 647 11.46 0.47 12.14
C THR A 647 10.16 0.06 11.46
N ASP A 648 9.47 -0.94 12.01
CA ASP A 648 8.19 -1.44 11.49
C ASP A 648 7.01 -0.53 11.88
N THR A 649 5.88 -0.67 11.18
CA THR A 649 4.65 0.08 11.48
C THR A 649 3.70 -0.64 12.45
N ALA A 650 4.24 -1.58 13.22
CA ALA A 650 3.53 -2.27 14.28
C ALA A 650 4.51 -2.60 15.41
N THR A 651 4.02 -2.56 16.65
CA THR A 651 4.80 -3.00 17.82
C THR A 651 3.89 -3.41 18.98
N THR A 652 4.46 -4.09 19.97
CA THR A 652 3.78 -4.46 21.21
C THR A 652 4.61 -3.98 22.39
N VAL A 653 3.96 -3.32 23.35
CA VAL A 653 4.59 -2.85 24.59
C VAL A 653 3.99 -3.58 25.77
N SER A 654 4.85 -4.18 26.59
CA SER A 654 4.51 -4.91 27.81
C SER A 654 5.08 -4.22 29.06
N GLY A 655 4.67 -4.68 30.25
CA GLY A 655 5.14 -4.15 31.53
C GLY A 655 4.41 -2.88 31.98
N LEU A 656 3.17 -2.71 31.53
CA LEU A 656 2.22 -1.70 32.00
C LEU A 656 1.38 -2.27 33.16
N ASP A 657 0.66 -1.43 33.89
CA ASP A 657 -0.26 -1.89 34.92
C ASP A 657 -1.54 -2.48 34.31
N ASP A 658 -2.18 -3.42 35.02
CA ASP A 658 -3.41 -4.07 34.57
C ASP A 658 -4.63 -3.15 34.68
N GLY A 659 -5.54 -3.27 33.72
CA GLY A 659 -6.75 -2.45 33.61
C GLY A 659 -6.53 -0.94 33.45
N GLN A 660 -5.30 -0.51 33.19
CA GLN A 660 -4.90 0.88 33.03
C GLN A 660 -5.26 1.42 31.64
N ASN A 661 -5.83 2.63 31.58
CA ASN A 661 -5.94 3.40 30.33
C ASN A 661 -4.59 4.06 30.04
N VAL A 662 -3.96 3.71 28.93
CA VAL A 662 -2.67 4.23 28.49
C VAL A 662 -2.82 5.06 27.23
N LEU A 663 -2.16 6.21 27.22
CA LEU A 663 -2.02 7.03 26.02
C LEU A 663 -0.85 6.50 25.19
N VAL A 664 -1.13 6.13 23.95
CA VAL A 664 -0.14 5.71 22.95
C VAL A 664 0.12 6.89 22.02
N ARG A 665 1.39 7.24 21.81
CA ARG A 665 1.82 8.28 20.87
C ARG A 665 2.88 7.72 19.93
N VAL A 666 2.77 8.02 18.63
CA VAL A 666 3.73 7.58 17.62
C VAL A 666 4.17 8.78 16.76
N LYS A 667 5.49 8.96 16.61
CA LYS A 667 6.11 9.96 15.72
C LYS A 667 6.98 9.25 14.69
N ALA A 668 6.87 9.61 13.43
CA ALA A 668 7.83 9.20 12.40
C ALA A 668 9.08 10.09 12.44
N VAL A 669 10.25 9.53 12.10
CA VAL A 669 11.54 10.24 12.14
C VAL A 669 12.32 10.01 10.84
N ASN A 670 12.80 11.08 10.21
CA ASN A 670 13.76 11.03 9.10
C ASN A 670 15.01 11.88 9.43
N GLU A 671 15.85 12.13 8.44
CA GLU A 671 17.06 12.96 8.55
C GLU A 671 16.78 14.38 9.10
N ALA A 672 15.63 14.98 8.76
CA ALA A 672 15.24 16.29 9.27
C ALA A 672 14.76 16.28 10.74
N GLY A 673 14.57 15.10 11.33
CA GLY A 673 14.15 14.91 12.71
C GLY A 673 12.73 14.35 12.84
N PRO A 674 12.15 14.41 14.05
CA PRO A 674 10.84 13.84 14.34
C PRO A 674 9.70 14.72 13.81
N GLY A 675 8.70 14.07 13.19
CA GLY A 675 7.44 14.67 12.77
C GLY A 675 6.43 14.85 13.92
N PRO A 676 5.21 15.32 13.59
CA PRO A 676 4.11 15.44 14.56
C PRO A 676 3.63 14.06 15.06
N GLU A 677 3.07 14.01 16.29
CA GLU A 677 2.57 12.78 16.91
C GLU A 677 1.16 12.42 16.49
N ALA A 678 0.93 11.14 16.16
CA ALA A 678 -0.37 10.51 16.25
C ALA A 678 -0.61 10.00 17.67
N SER A 679 -1.84 10.07 18.17
CA SER A 679 -2.18 9.59 19.52
C SER A 679 -3.50 8.83 19.57
N VAL A 680 -3.54 7.76 20.37
CA VAL A 680 -4.74 6.97 20.66
C VAL A 680 -4.69 6.47 22.11
N THR A 681 -5.84 6.29 22.74
CA THR A 681 -5.92 5.66 24.07
C THR A 681 -6.28 4.19 23.93
N ALA A 682 -5.62 3.32 24.68
CA ALA A 682 -5.97 1.91 24.82
C ALA A 682 -6.01 1.53 26.30
N ARG A 683 -6.62 0.38 26.61
CA ARG A 683 -6.69 -0.15 27.97
C ARG A 683 -6.02 -1.51 28.03
N THR A 684 -5.17 -1.76 29.02
CA THR A 684 -4.62 -3.10 29.28
C THR A 684 -5.71 -4.03 29.80
N VAL A 685 -5.49 -5.34 29.72
CA VAL A 685 -6.45 -6.32 30.23
C VAL A 685 -6.67 -6.10 31.72
N ALA A 686 -7.92 -6.11 32.17
CA ALA A 686 -8.31 -5.91 33.55
C ALA A 686 -8.80 -7.24 34.16
N VAL A 687 -8.72 -7.35 35.48
CA VAL A 687 -9.35 -8.45 36.23
C VAL A 687 -10.86 -8.48 35.90
N PRO A 688 -11.46 -9.67 35.66
CA PRO A 688 -12.88 -9.77 35.35
C PRO A 688 -13.75 -9.23 36.49
N ARG A 689 -14.89 -8.62 36.17
CA ARG A 689 -15.91 -8.27 37.17
C ARG A 689 -17.10 -9.22 37.05
N VAL A 690 -17.41 -9.90 38.14
CA VAL A 690 -18.54 -10.84 38.23
C VAL A 690 -19.70 -10.17 38.94
N THR A 691 -20.91 -10.28 38.37
CA THR A 691 -22.15 -9.83 39.01
C THR A 691 -23.14 -10.99 39.03
N VAL A 692 -23.51 -11.48 40.22
CA VAL A 692 -24.53 -12.52 40.34
C VAL A 692 -25.90 -11.90 40.12
N THR A 693 -26.64 -12.39 39.11
CA THR A 693 -27.96 -11.88 38.72
C THR A 693 -29.09 -12.69 39.35
N GLY A 694 -28.86 -13.98 39.64
CA GLY A 694 -29.85 -14.85 40.25
C GLY A 694 -29.27 -16.12 40.84
N SER A 695 -30.09 -16.79 41.64
CA SER A 695 -29.80 -18.13 42.15
C SER A 695 -31.10 -18.91 42.31
N SER A 696 -31.04 -20.20 42.05
CA SER A 696 -32.08 -21.18 42.32
C SER A 696 -31.46 -22.44 42.90
N ALA A 697 -32.26 -23.27 43.52
CA ALA A 697 -31.80 -24.55 44.05
C ALA A 697 -32.81 -25.65 43.78
N GLU A 698 -32.31 -26.87 43.87
CA GLU A 698 -33.10 -28.09 44.03
C GLU A 698 -32.66 -28.75 45.34
N ALA A 699 -33.17 -29.96 45.61
CA ALA A 699 -32.79 -30.73 46.79
C ALA A 699 -31.27 -30.91 46.94
N THR A 700 -30.55 -31.18 45.84
CA THR A 700 -29.11 -31.50 45.91
C THR A 700 -28.25 -30.71 44.96
N SER A 701 -28.74 -29.56 44.50
CA SER A 701 -27.97 -28.66 43.67
C SER A 701 -28.33 -27.21 43.88
N VAL A 702 -27.39 -26.33 43.56
CA VAL A 702 -27.61 -24.90 43.45
C VAL A 702 -27.17 -24.44 42.07
N THR A 703 -28.04 -23.72 41.38
CA THR A 703 -27.73 -23.04 40.12
C THR A 703 -27.59 -21.55 40.36
N VAL A 704 -26.49 -20.97 39.93
CA VAL A 704 -26.24 -19.52 39.97
C VAL A 704 -26.18 -18.97 38.56
N THR A 705 -26.89 -17.87 38.32
CA THR A 705 -26.83 -17.12 37.07
C THR A 705 -26.12 -15.79 37.33
N PHE A 706 -25.25 -15.39 36.39
CA PHE A 706 -24.37 -14.25 36.58
C PHE A 706 -23.93 -13.66 35.24
N THR A 707 -23.42 -12.43 35.27
CA THR A 707 -22.76 -11.78 34.13
C THR A 707 -21.29 -11.53 34.46
N VAL A 708 -20.45 -11.55 33.43
CA VAL A 708 -19.00 -11.31 33.53
C VAL A 708 -18.61 -10.22 32.55
N ASP A 709 -18.10 -9.10 33.07
CA ASP A 709 -17.25 -8.20 32.28
C ASP A 709 -15.84 -8.79 32.27
N ALA A 710 -15.40 -9.26 31.11
CA ALA A 710 -14.13 -9.93 30.94
C ALA A 710 -12.90 -9.00 31.04
N GLY A 711 -13.09 -7.68 31.11
CA GLY A 711 -12.00 -6.72 31.21
C GLY A 711 -11.07 -6.72 29.99
N GLY A 712 -11.58 -7.11 28.81
CA GLY A 712 -10.78 -7.27 27.58
C GLY A 712 -10.00 -8.58 27.47
N GLY A 713 -10.12 -9.49 28.45
CA GLY A 713 -9.49 -10.82 28.45
C GLY A 713 -10.43 -11.95 28.00
N LYS A 714 -9.94 -13.18 28.08
CA LYS A 714 -10.74 -14.42 27.88
C LYS A 714 -11.05 -15.05 29.25
N PRO A 715 -12.28 -14.98 29.76
CA PRO A 715 -12.59 -15.44 31.10
C PRO A 715 -12.88 -16.95 31.13
N THR A 716 -12.43 -17.62 32.18
CA THR A 716 -12.88 -18.97 32.60
C THR A 716 -13.66 -18.86 33.90
N CYS A 717 -14.82 -19.52 34.02
CA CYS A 717 -15.72 -19.36 35.16
C CYS A 717 -15.93 -20.64 35.96
N THR A 718 -15.88 -20.51 37.28
CA THR A 718 -16.16 -21.58 38.25
C THR A 718 -17.14 -21.11 39.32
N ALA A 719 -17.91 -22.04 39.87
CA ALA A 719 -18.76 -21.82 41.03
C ALA A 719 -18.45 -22.89 42.08
N ALA A 720 -18.19 -22.48 43.32
CA ALA A 720 -17.81 -23.39 44.39
C ALA A 720 -18.65 -23.20 45.66
N THR A 721 -19.07 -24.30 46.26
CA THR A 721 -19.68 -24.33 47.60
C THR A 721 -19.66 -25.74 48.20
N GLY A 722 -19.63 -25.85 49.53
CA GLY A 722 -19.72 -27.15 50.23
C GLY A 722 -18.67 -28.19 49.80
N GLY A 723 -17.45 -27.75 49.47
CA GLY A 723 -16.37 -28.60 48.96
C GLY A 723 -16.54 -29.08 47.51
N ARG A 724 -17.56 -28.58 46.79
CA ARG A 724 -17.85 -28.94 45.39
C ARG A 724 -17.63 -27.75 44.47
N THR A 725 -17.27 -28.04 43.23
CA THR A 725 -16.97 -27.03 42.21
C THR A 725 -17.61 -27.42 40.88
N ALA A 726 -18.19 -26.43 40.20
CA ALA A 726 -18.67 -26.54 38.84
C ALA A 726 -17.88 -25.57 37.95
N THR A 727 -17.53 -26.01 36.74
CA THR A 727 -16.86 -25.20 35.72
C THR A 727 -17.69 -25.24 34.44
N GLY A 728 -17.77 -24.13 33.72
CA GLY A 728 -18.60 -24.07 32.51
C GLY A 728 -18.73 -22.66 31.96
N SER A 729 -19.86 -22.40 31.30
CA SER A 729 -20.13 -21.10 30.68
C SER A 729 -20.17 -19.96 31.71
N CYS A 730 -19.66 -18.79 31.33
CA CYS A 730 -19.69 -17.56 32.15
C CYS A 730 -21.06 -16.87 32.15
N ALA A 731 -22.12 -17.65 32.35
CA ALA A 731 -23.51 -17.16 32.40
C ALA A 731 -24.34 -17.90 33.45
N SER A 732 -24.14 -19.22 33.56
CA SER A 732 -24.82 -20.05 34.54
C SER A 732 -23.95 -21.25 34.91
N LEU A 733 -23.91 -21.57 36.20
CA LEU A 733 -23.20 -22.73 36.73
C LEU A 733 -24.06 -23.43 37.79
N ARG A 734 -24.09 -24.77 37.73
CA ARG A 734 -24.83 -25.62 38.65
C ARG A 734 -23.87 -26.47 39.47
N VAL A 735 -23.85 -26.26 40.78
CA VAL A 735 -23.08 -27.07 41.74
C VAL A 735 -24.01 -28.18 42.27
N THR A 736 -23.66 -29.44 42.04
CA THR A 736 -24.50 -30.61 42.35
C THR A 736 -23.96 -31.43 43.51
N GLY A 737 -24.72 -32.41 44.01
CA GLY A 737 -24.33 -33.30 45.10
C GLY A 737 -24.44 -32.66 46.49
N LEU A 738 -25.07 -31.50 46.62
CA LEU A 738 -25.21 -30.80 47.90
C LEU A 738 -26.21 -31.52 48.82
N SER A 739 -26.11 -31.29 50.13
CA SER A 739 -27.06 -31.86 51.09
C SER A 739 -28.39 -31.09 51.05
N PRO A 740 -29.55 -31.78 51.04
CA PRO A 740 -30.85 -31.11 51.08
C PRO A 740 -31.05 -30.25 52.31
N GLY A 741 -31.83 -29.19 52.12
CA GLY A 741 -32.25 -28.32 53.20
C GLY A 741 -31.13 -27.56 53.93
N THR A 742 -29.98 -27.38 53.27
CA THR A 742 -28.76 -26.82 53.85
C THR A 742 -28.47 -25.46 53.22
N ALA A 743 -28.10 -24.47 54.04
CA ALA A 743 -27.71 -23.15 53.55
C ALA A 743 -26.27 -23.16 53.03
N TYR A 744 -26.07 -22.67 51.81
CA TYR A 744 -24.76 -22.58 51.17
C TYR A 744 -24.45 -21.14 50.75
N THR A 745 -23.18 -20.75 50.85
CA THR A 745 -22.64 -19.56 50.18
C THR A 745 -21.92 -20.02 48.92
N VAL A 746 -22.46 -19.68 47.76
CA VAL A 746 -21.85 -19.98 46.47
C VAL A 746 -20.90 -18.86 46.10
N THR A 747 -19.63 -19.21 45.85
CA THR A 747 -18.63 -18.28 45.32
C THR A 747 -18.46 -18.52 43.84
N VAL A 748 -18.80 -17.52 43.03
CA VAL A 748 -18.55 -17.51 41.59
C VAL A 748 -17.23 -16.79 41.33
N THR A 749 -16.32 -17.44 40.61
CA THR A 749 -15.01 -16.89 40.24
C THR A 749 -14.88 -16.86 38.72
N ALA A 750 -14.56 -15.69 38.16
CA ALA A 750 -14.12 -15.56 36.78
C ALA A 750 -12.63 -15.22 36.75
N SER A 751 -11.84 -15.95 35.97
CA SER A 751 -10.39 -15.77 35.86
C SER A 751 -9.99 -15.45 34.43
N ASN A 752 -9.08 -14.49 34.23
CA ASN A 752 -8.41 -14.24 32.95
C ASN A 752 -6.89 -14.03 33.19
N ALA A 753 -6.16 -13.60 32.16
CA ALA A 753 -4.72 -13.38 32.25
C ALA A 753 -4.28 -12.28 33.26
N ALA A 754 -5.17 -11.35 33.62
CA ALA A 754 -4.91 -10.30 34.63
C ALA A 754 -5.22 -10.76 36.06
N GLY A 755 -5.95 -11.86 36.25
CA GLY A 755 -6.27 -12.41 37.57
C GLY A 755 -7.73 -12.84 37.72
N GLN A 756 -8.19 -12.86 38.98
CA GLN A 756 -9.49 -13.43 39.36
C GLN A 756 -10.43 -12.38 39.96
N GLY A 757 -11.67 -12.36 39.48
CA GLY A 757 -12.77 -11.63 40.09
C GLY A 757 -13.81 -12.57 40.68
N THR A 758 -14.31 -12.25 41.87
CA THR A 758 -15.25 -13.12 42.59
C THR A 758 -16.51 -12.38 43.01
N ALA A 759 -17.64 -13.10 43.04
CA ALA A 759 -18.87 -12.66 43.67
C ALA A 759 -19.52 -13.81 44.43
N THR A 760 -20.17 -13.51 45.56
CA THR A 760 -20.81 -14.52 46.41
C THR A 760 -22.31 -14.35 46.46
N ARG A 761 -23.04 -15.46 46.55
CA ARG A 761 -24.50 -15.48 46.74
C ARG A 761 -24.90 -16.58 47.71
N ALA A 762 -25.68 -16.23 48.73
CA ALA A 762 -26.29 -17.20 49.62
C ALA A 762 -27.49 -17.88 48.92
N GLN A 763 -27.56 -19.20 49.01
CA GLN A 763 -28.66 -20.01 48.49
C GLN A 763 -28.79 -21.29 49.33
N GLY A 764 -29.99 -21.53 49.86
CA GLY A 764 -30.33 -22.82 50.48
C GLY A 764 -30.79 -23.84 49.45
N THR A 765 -30.42 -25.11 49.64
CA THR A 765 -31.02 -26.23 48.90
C THR A 765 -32.43 -26.53 49.41
N ASP A 766 -33.28 -27.03 48.53
CA ASP A 766 -34.63 -27.43 48.92
C ASP A 766 -34.56 -28.61 49.90
N PRO A 767 -35.46 -28.70 50.88
CA PRO A 767 -35.56 -29.90 51.70
C PRO A 767 -36.07 -31.07 50.84
N LEU A 768 -35.38 -32.22 50.91
CA LEU A 768 -35.89 -33.48 50.38
C LEU A 768 -36.53 -34.27 51.50
N TYR A 769 -37.69 -34.87 51.23
CA TYR A 769 -38.41 -35.67 52.20
C TYR A 769 -38.50 -37.12 51.73
N GLY A 770 -38.48 -38.05 52.67
CA GLY A 770 -38.86 -39.45 52.46
C GLY A 770 -40.12 -39.77 53.25
N VAL A 771 -40.95 -40.66 52.72
CA VAL A 771 -42.14 -41.17 53.40
C VAL A 771 -41.81 -42.57 53.92
N ALA A 772 -41.96 -42.77 55.22
CA ALA A 772 -41.85 -44.09 55.84
C ALA A 772 -42.97 -44.97 55.28
N THR A 773 -42.62 -46.04 54.59
CA THR A 773 -43.58 -46.94 53.96
C THR A 773 -43.61 -48.27 54.68
N CYS A 774 -44.82 -48.66 55.07
CA CYS A 774 -45.10 -49.97 55.62
C CYS A 774 -46.40 -50.43 54.95
N VAL A 775 -46.34 -51.57 54.29
CA VAL A 775 -47.50 -52.22 53.68
C VAL A 775 -47.62 -53.56 54.36
N ASN A 776 -48.82 -53.84 54.87
CA ASN A 776 -49.12 -55.12 55.48
C ASN A 776 -49.17 -56.22 54.41
N GLY A 777 -48.66 -57.40 54.76
CA GLY A 777 -48.66 -58.56 53.86
C GLY A 777 -50.06 -59.16 53.67
N PRO A 778 -50.22 -60.06 52.68
CA PRO A 778 -51.51 -60.64 52.33
C PRO A 778 -52.04 -61.64 53.37
N ASP A 779 -51.18 -62.19 54.23
CA ASP A 779 -51.48 -63.25 55.19
C ASP A 779 -51.86 -62.71 56.59
N GLY A 780 -52.56 -63.52 57.38
CA GLY A 780 -53.24 -63.08 58.61
C GLY A 780 -52.34 -62.51 59.72
N ASP A 781 -51.11 -63.01 59.82
CA ASP A 781 -50.05 -62.56 60.72
C ASP A 781 -49.33 -61.30 60.21
N GLN A 782 -49.37 -61.04 58.89
CA GLN A 782 -48.72 -59.90 58.25
C GLN A 782 -49.67 -58.69 58.10
N ARG A 783 -50.97 -58.85 58.39
CA ARG A 783 -52.03 -57.85 58.15
C ARG A 783 -52.10 -56.69 59.14
N THR A 784 -51.42 -56.78 60.28
CA THR A 784 -51.51 -55.80 61.38
C THR A 784 -50.20 -55.06 61.66
N TYR A 785 -49.09 -55.50 61.06
CA TYR A 785 -47.73 -55.03 61.36
C TYR A 785 -47.53 -53.52 61.32
N CYS A 786 -48.08 -52.87 60.31
CA CYS A 786 -48.00 -51.43 60.12
C CYS A 786 -48.95 -50.63 61.03
N ASN A 787 -49.88 -51.29 61.72
CA ASN A 787 -51.01 -50.67 62.42
C ASN A 787 -51.07 -51.04 63.91
N SER A 788 -49.91 -51.38 64.50
CA SER A 788 -49.67 -51.81 65.89
C SER A 788 -49.94 -53.29 66.19
N ASP A 789 -48.86 -54.08 66.20
CA ASP A 789 -48.85 -55.48 66.66
C ASP A 789 -48.56 -55.63 68.17
N VAL A 790 -47.98 -54.60 68.80
CA VAL A 790 -47.61 -54.57 70.23
C VAL A 790 -47.77 -53.13 70.77
N ASP A 791 -48.20 -52.96 72.02
CA ASP A 791 -48.29 -51.64 72.68
C ASP A 791 -46.93 -50.90 72.59
N GLY A 792 -46.92 -49.79 71.84
CA GLY A 792 -45.73 -48.96 71.61
C GLY A 792 -44.97 -49.18 70.29
N ARG A 793 -45.21 -50.29 69.57
CA ARG A 793 -44.56 -50.60 68.27
C ARG A 793 -45.49 -50.26 67.11
N ASN A 794 -45.34 -49.08 66.52
CA ASN A 794 -46.20 -48.64 65.40
C ASN A 794 -45.40 -47.87 64.34
N GLY A 795 -44.85 -48.61 63.37
CA GLY A 795 -44.20 -48.06 62.18
C GLY A 795 -42.83 -48.66 61.88
N ASN A 796 -42.03 -47.93 61.11
CA ASN A 796 -40.70 -48.33 60.67
C ASN A 796 -39.66 -47.90 61.71
N GLU A 797 -38.71 -48.77 62.02
CA GLU A 797 -37.71 -48.48 63.06
C GLU A 797 -36.72 -47.42 62.57
N VAL A 798 -36.37 -46.52 63.49
CA VAL A 798 -35.36 -45.49 63.29
C VAL A 798 -34.26 -45.71 64.32
N PHE A 799 -33.01 -45.61 63.88
CA PHE A 799 -31.83 -45.98 64.67
C PHE A 799 -30.80 -44.85 64.75
N ALA A 800 -30.05 -44.76 65.85
CA ALA A 800 -28.97 -43.78 65.99
C ALA A 800 -27.77 -44.06 65.05
N VAL A 801 -27.64 -45.31 64.58
CA VAL A 801 -26.56 -45.84 63.75
C VAL A 801 -27.12 -46.57 62.51
N PRO A 802 -26.36 -46.75 61.43
CA PRO A 802 -26.84 -47.43 60.21
C PRO A 802 -26.75 -48.97 60.32
N ARG A 803 -27.35 -49.55 61.38
CA ARG A 803 -27.43 -50.99 61.70
C ARG A 803 -28.66 -51.26 62.57
N GLN A 804 -29.24 -52.45 62.50
CA GLN A 804 -30.44 -52.85 63.26
C GLN A 804 -30.09 -53.38 64.65
N ASP A 805 -29.48 -52.52 65.48
CA ASP A 805 -29.22 -52.85 66.88
C ASP A 805 -30.36 -52.34 67.76
N ASP A 806 -31.00 -53.25 68.51
CA ASP A 806 -32.13 -52.92 69.39
C ASP A 806 -31.78 -51.82 70.42
N ASP A 807 -30.57 -51.86 70.99
CA ASP A 807 -30.08 -50.87 71.96
C ASP A 807 -29.87 -49.46 71.37
N GLU A 808 -29.78 -49.36 70.04
CA GLU A 808 -29.56 -48.11 69.32
C GLU A 808 -30.83 -47.63 68.59
N GLN A 809 -31.96 -48.32 68.80
CA GLN A 809 -33.25 -47.90 68.29
C GLN A 809 -33.73 -46.65 69.03
N VAL A 810 -34.03 -45.59 68.28
CA VAL A 810 -34.49 -44.30 68.83
C VAL A 810 -35.99 -44.12 68.75
N GLY A 811 -36.70 -44.99 68.01
CA GLY A 811 -38.16 -45.00 67.95
C GLY A 811 -38.72 -45.53 66.64
N TRP A 812 -40.00 -45.24 66.41
CA TRP A 812 -40.81 -45.74 65.31
C TRP A 812 -41.40 -44.59 64.49
N ALA A 813 -41.19 -44.59 63.18
CA ALA A 813 -41.83 -43.68 62.24
C ALA A 813 -43.09 -44.35 61.68
N ARG A 814 -44.28 -43.85 62.06
CA ARG A 814 -45.56 -44.40 61.59
C ARG A 814 -45.61 -44.47 60.05
N PRO A 815 -46.31 -45.45 59.46
CA PRO A 815 -46.47 -45.49 58.01
C PRO A 815 -47.10 -44.20 57.51
N GLY A 816 -46.59 -43.65 56.40
CA GLY A 816 -46.99 -42.35 55.88
C GLY A 816 -46.28 -41.15 56.54
N THR A 817 -45.44 -41.37 57.57
CA THR A 817 -44.66 -40.28 58.18
C THR A 817 -43.69 -39.69 57.17
N ARG A 818 -43.79 -38.39 56.93
CA ARG A 818 -42.91 -37.63 56.03
C ARG A 818 -41.73 -37.07 56.82
N LEU A 819 -40.54 -37.62 56.59
CA LEU A 819 -39.31 -37.26 57.27
C LEU A 819 -38.39 -36.46 56.35
N ARG A 820 -37.78 -35.39 56.85
CA ARG A 820 -36.75 -34.66 56.08
C ARG A 820 -35.48 -35.51 56.00
N THR A 821 -34.86 -35.56 54.83
CA THR A 821 -33.69 -36.40 54.53
C THR A 821 -32.47 -35.52 54.26
N TYR A 822 -31.27 -36.00 54.63
CA TYR A 822 -30.04 -35.20 54.59
C TYR A 822 -28.93 -35.80 53.72
N CYS A 823 -28.67 -37.11 53.87
CA CYS A 823 -27.63 -37.82 53.15
C CYS A 823 -27.85 -39.33 53.32
N ARG A 824 -27.13 -40.14 52.54
CA ARG A 824 -27.14 -41.60 52.64
C ARG A 824 -25.81 -42.11 53.17
N ARG A 825 -25.84 -43.22 53.90
CA ARG A 825 -24.65 -43.90 54.43
C ARG A 825 -24.81 -45.40 54.23
N GLN A 826 -23.73 -46.08 53.89
CA GLN A 826 -23.75 -47.54 53.80
C GLN A 826 -23.70 -48.13 55.22
N GLY A 827 -24.47 -49.18 55.43
CA GLY A 827 -24.65 -49.85 56.71
C GLY A 827 -24.98 -51.32 56.54
N GLU A 828 -25.61 -51.89 57.56
CA GLU A 828 -26.10 -53.27 57.52
C GLU A 828 -27.13 -53.46 56.41
N ASN A 829 -27.14 -54.64 55.77
CA ASN A 829 -28.13 -54.96 54.75
C ASN A 829 -29.49 -55.22 55.40
N VAL A 830 -30.47 -54.40 55.08
CA VAL A 830 -31.83 -54.57 55.58
C VAL A 830 -32.72 -55.07 54.45
N ASP A 831 -33.38 -56.20 54.69
CA ASP A 831 -34.42 -56.74 53.84
C ASP A 831 -35.81 -56.37 54.39
N SER A 832 -36.56 -55.58 53.63
CA SER A 832 -37.96 -55.32 53.94
C SER A 832 -38.86 -56.43 53.41
N TRP A 833 -38.59 -57.68 53.76
CA TRP A 833 -39.26 -58.85 53.19
C TRP A 833 -40.80 -58.84 53.34
N ILE A 834 -41.34 -58.11 54.34
CA ILE A 834 -42.79 -57.83 54.48
C ILE A 834 -43.16 -56.42 54.00
N TYR A 835 -42.23 -55.45 54.01
CA TYR A 835 -42.54 -54.03 53.79
C TYR A 835 -42.14 -53.55 52.40
N ASN A 836 -42.82 -52.53 51.88
CA ASN A 836 -42.35 -51.77 50.71
C ASN A 836 -41.90 -52.65 49.50
N ASN A 837 -42.67 -53.68 49.16
CA ASN A 837 -42.42 -54.60 48.04
C ASN A 837 -41.10 -55.40 48.12
N GLN A 838 -40.71 -55.94 49.28
CA GLN A 838 -39.52 -56.81 49.43
C GLN A 838 -38.21 -56.11 49.05
N LYS A 839 -38.15 -54.79 49.27
CA LYS A 839 -37.00 -53.99 48.93
C LYS A 839 -35.83 -54.30 49.87
N GLN A 840 -34.68 -54.62 49.30
CA GLN A 840 -33.44 -54.81 50.07
C GLN A 840 -32.48 -53.64 49.85
N SER A 841 -31.81 -53.19 50.91
CA SER A 841 -30.78 -52.18 50.78
C SER A 841 -29.75 -52.21 51.89
N THR A 842 -28.48 -52.03 51.53
CA THR A 842 -27.39 -51.68 52.46
C THR A 842 -27.31 -50.18 52.73
N TRP A 843 -28.14 -49.38 52.07
CA TRP A 843 -28.14 -47.93 52.23
C TRP A 843 -29.12 -47.50 53.30
N TRP A 844 -28.64 -46.61 54.17
CA TRP A 844 -29.40 -45.99 55.24
C TRP A 844 -29.50 -44.50 54.98
N VAL A 845 -30.69 -43.94 55.18
CA VAL A 845 -30.95 -42.51 54.96
C VAL A 845 -30.95 -41.80 56.31
N ARG A 846 -30.13 -40.77 56.42
CA ARG A 846 -30.15 -39.89 57.60
C ARG A 846 -31.35 -38.97 57.52
N VAL A 847 -32.25 -39.08 58.49
CA VAL A 847 -33.54 -38.40 58.57
C VAL A 847 -33.64 -37.50 59.81
N ASP A 848 -34.53 -36.52 59.73
CA ASP A 848 -34.93 -35.68 60.86
C ASP A 848 -35.98 -36.41 61.69
N TYR A 849 -35.53 -37.10 62.74
CA TYR A 849 -36.38 -37.85 63.67
C TYR A 849 -35.73 -37.81 65.04
N GLN A 850 -36.30 -37.04 65.98
CA GLN A 850 -35.74 -36.82 67.33
C GLN A 850 -34.24 -36.43 67.31
N GLY A 851 -33.86 -35.58 66.36
CA GLY A 851 -32.46 -35.34 66.00
C GLY A 851 -32.13 -35.92 64.62
N ARG A 852 -30.86 -36.25 64.38
CA ARG A 852 -30.41 -36.77 63.07
C ARG A 852 -30.04 -38.24 63.15
N ASN A 853 -31.05 -39.08 62.98
CA ASN A 853 -30.98 -40.54 63.07
C ASN A 853 -31.14 -41.18 61.68
N TYR A 854 -31.09 -42.50 61.59
CA TYR A 854 -31.07 -43.26 60.34
C TYR A 854 -32.28 -44.17 60.23
N ILE A 855 -32.86 -44.23 59.04
CA ILE A 855 -33.86 -45.23 58.66
C ILE A 855 -33.32 -46.00 57.44
N PRO A 856 -33.46 -47.33 57.40
CA PRO A 856 -33.08 -48.11 56.23
C PRO A 856 -33.80 -47.61 54.98
N TRP A 857 -33.09 -47.55 53.85
CA TRP A 857 -33.70 -47.17 52.58
C TRP A 857 -34.79 -48.15 52.14
N ALA A 858 -34.66 -49.41 52.55
CA ALA A 858 -35.68 -50.45 52.34
C ALA A 858 -37.07 -50.01 52.82
N TRP A 859 -37.15 -49.15 53.85
CA TRP A 859 -38.39 -48.72 54.50
C TRP A 859 -38.77 -47.26 54.25
N LEU A 860 -38.06 -46.58 53.36
CA LEU A 860 -38.28 -45.17 53.07
C LEU A 860 -38.36 -44.99 51.55
N ASN A 861 -39.33 -44.21 51.08
CA ASN A 861 -39.40 -43.79 49.68
C ASN A 861 -39.22 -42.27 49.59
N LEU A 862 -38.26 -41.79 48.80
CA LEU A 862 -37.99 -40.36 48.63
C LEU A 862 -39.10 -39.71 47.79
N ALA A 863 -39.41 -38.46 48.12
CA ALA A 863 -40.23 -37.60 47.29
C ALA A 863 -39.53 -37.40 45.93
N GLY A 864 -40.09 -37.98 44.86
CA GLY A 864 -39.47 -38.01 43.53
C GLY A 864 -39.24 -39.42 42.96
N GLY A 865 -39.43 -40.47 43.77
CA GLY A 865 -39.33 -41.87 43.33
C GLY A 865 -38.36 -42.69 44.18
N ASP A 866 -38.12 -43.93 43.75
CA ASP A 866 -37.26 -44.89 44.47
C ASP A 866 -35.78 -44.79 44.11
N ASP A 867 -35.25 -43.57 43.98
CA ASP A 867 -33.85 -43.32 43.65
C ASP A 867 -33.08 -42.72 44.84
N ILE A 868 -32.31 -43.55 45.54
CA ILE A 868 -31.46 -43.09 46.64
C ILE A 868 -30.20 -42.34 46.18
N ALA A 869 -29.81 -42.48 44.91
CA ALA A 869 -28.62 -41.82 44.39
C ALA A 869 -28.76 -40.29 44.37
N VAL A 870 -30.00 -39.79 44.45
CA VAL A 870 -30.28 -38.36 44.60
C VAL A 870 -29.66 -37.76 45.87
N LEU A 871 -29.51 -38.55 46.95
CA LEU A 871 -28.90 -38.10 48.19
C LEU A 871 -27.37 -38.22 48.14
N PRO A 872 -26.64 -37.20 48.62
CA PRO A 872 -25.20 -37.31 48.75
C PRO A 872 -24.83 -38.30 49.85
N THR A 873 -23.62 -38.82 49.79
CA THR A 873 -23.05 -39.58 50.90
C THR A 873 -22.83 -38.69 52.12
N CYS A 874 -23.24 -39.17 53.29
CA CYS A 874 -22.66 -38.74 54.55
C CYS A 874 -21.19 -39.23 54.58
#